data_AF-A0A4P8DY45-F1
#
_entry.id   AF-A0A4P8DY45-F1
#
_cell.length_a   1.000
_cell.length_b   1.000
_cell.length_c   1.000
_cell.angle_alpha   90.00
_cell.angle_beta   90.00
_cell.angle_gamma   90.00
#
_symmetry.space_group_name_H-M   'P 1'
#
loop_
_entity.id
_entity.type
_entity.pdbx_description
1 polymer ?
#
loop_
_entity_poly.entity_id
_entity_poly.type
_entity_poly.pdbx_seq_one_letter_code
_entity_poly.pdbx_strand_id
1 'polypeptide(L)'
;MEPYAVLSNEQIEKQFIKIAEALKDAGVIKNSMDLINKFIKGNYDVEDIAGYIADVTTGLLAFGIKSIPGIGPFLSTIFTGLVSILLGKNSEDLWRKIETYVNQVVEEKLAEYDSALVQKELEGLQKIILDFYESLQRYNSNHDTKSITPEEDLFTQFVATHKIFINRLPQFQKEKYQIHCLPLYTQAANLDIVLLHDIVKNSDKFNLDEQVKSSYMEQLSNKIIEYQTYITEVYQKGLQKIKDKDPLEFHEKYYKPILKKNEVRETLKWQIINNYERGMQMSVLNIAQSWRYLNLEKFPDGIKYPRNTEIYSNIIGIPYPWGSYSYEKLADKLINDSFEYQGPFADIIIKSQSRIDSVSCSFINKNADRKVLNKGGDGGQESDPIEFDSINKFVEAKGATGLTPYSMLLVKEDGEKTPEFGSNKNEYDHPYSFEYSGYYLSAVNGFGINTDPRFRSLDALVYVYKPDVSIRDLNTSIVEIPVQDYYDTTSADVEKEVMLNGNVLNIPSGESVTFNVDGNSLEGDSDLLITYSTDTKSSITIGVAEKNKYISLELPETDNLNSTKGISGHYIEKFISKFNLSENDKINIKVNIGKIKLFSIIIKNFSENIRGLNGTYQIVTALNDFSVIDLNVTTKDAILYENHYGDNQKWYFEYDSNKNAYQIKSMWNKNDVLTWDSNGNSKNVISELNTQKAEQYWLLSQQKDGYYIIRSKKNPVMVLDVLDASTNNLTKIQVHPQHEPNNGFIKAQKFLLTEEVKSLRGTYQIVTSLNNSSVIDLNVTTNDITLYENHHGENQEWNFEYDSNKNAYQIKSMWNNNYVLTWNGSGDKKNIVGDSNTNRDEQYWVVERKAEKYIISNKKAPSLVLDVDDSHIDNGTIVKAFKRNGNKAQIFDLIQVSKS
;
A
#
# COMPACT_ATOMS: atom_id res chain seq x y z
N MET A 1 -25.15 -17.89 -35.52
CA MET A 1 -24.82 -17.47 -34.15
C MET A 1 -25.02 -18.67 -33.28
N GLU A 2 -23.95 -19.38 -32.94
CA GLU A 2 -24.03 -20.35 -31.85
C GLU A 2 -24.35 -19.60 -30.56
N PRO A 3 -25.20 -20.15 -29.67
CA PRO A 3 -25.41 -19.56 -28.36
C PRO A 3 -24.06 -19.53 -27.62
N TYR A 4 -23.65 -18.34 -27.21
CA TYR A 4 -22.43 -18.11 -26.43
C TYR A 4 -22.38 -19.09 -25.25
N ALA A 5 -21.25 -19.77 -25.09
CA ALA A 5 -21.08 -20.80 -24.07
C ALA A 5 -21.14 -20.16 -22.68
N VAL A 6 -22.21 -20.41 -21.93
CA VAL A 6 -22.22 -20.21 -20.49
C VAL A 6 -21.06 -20.99 -19.90
N LEU A 7 -20.24 -20.36 -19.04
CA LEU A 7 -19.16 -21.05 -18.33
C LEU A 7 -19.72 -22.33 -17.73
N SER A 8 -19.05 -23.46 -17.98
CA SER A 8 -19.44 -24.72 -17.37
C SER A 8 -19.39 -24.63 -15.84
N ASN A 9 -20.23 -25.40 -15.16
CA ASN A 9 -20.22 -25.46 -13.69
C ASN A 9 -18.82 -25.74 -13.12
N GLU A 10 -18.00 -26.53 -13.83
CA GLU A 10 -16.62 -26.84 -13.45
C GLU A 10 -15.69 -25.61 -13.59
N GLN A 11 -15.88 -24.78 -14.62
CA GLN A 11 -15.13 -23.53 -14.77
C GLN A 11 -15.48 -22.55 -13.65
N ILE A 12 -16.77 -22.43 -13.31
CA ILE A 12 -17.25 -21.59 -12.20
C ILE A 12 -16.66 -22.08 -10.87
N GLU A 13 -16.66 -23.38 -10.60
CA GLU A 13 -16.10 -23.94 -9.36
C GLU A 13 -14.59 -23.69 -9.23
N LYS A 14 -13.81 -23.89 -10.30
CA LYS A 14 -12.37 -23.56 -10.32
C LYS A 14 -12.09 -22.08 -10.05
N GLN A 15 -12.99 -21.20 -10.49
CA GLN A 15 -12.88 -19.76 -10.25
C GLN A 15 -13.12 -19.40 -8.77
N PHE A 16 -14.15 -19.98 -8.15
CA PHE A 16 -14.41 -19.80 -6.72
C PHE A 16 -13.27 -20.31 -5.84
N ILE A 17 -12.57 -21.39 -6.24
CA ILE A 17 -11.36 -21.87 -5.55
C ILE A 17 -10.23 -20.84 -5.60
N LYS A 18 -10.00 -20.20 -6.75
CA LYS A 18 -8.97 -19.14 -6.87
C LYS A 18 -9.29 -17.90 -6.03
N ILE A 19 -10.57 -17.51 -5.96
CA ILE A 19 -11.01 -16.41 -5.09
C ILE A 19 -10.76 -16.77 -3.63
N ALA A 20 -11.14 -18.00 -3.26
CA ALA A 20 -10.91 -18.56 -1.93
C ALA A 20 -9.43 -18.54 -1.53
N GLU A 21 -8.53 -18.97 -2.43
CA GLU A 21 -7.08 -18.92 -2.23
C GLU A 21 -6.58 -17.48 -2.07
N ALA A 22 -7.02 -16.56 -2.93
CA ALA A 22 -6.61 -15.16 -2.85
C ALA A 22 -7.11 -14.45 -1.57
N LEU A 23 -8.33 -14.73 -1.14
CA LEU A 23 -8.87 -14.23 0.13
C LEU A 23 -8.10 -14.80 1.32
N LYS A 24 -7.76 -16.09 1.29
CA LYS A 24 -6.93 -16.73 2.31
C LYS A 24 -5.54 -16.08 2.37
N ASP A 25 -4.91 -15.83 1.22
CA ASP A 25 -3.61 -15.14 1.13
C ASP A 25 -3.70 -13.67 1.59
N ALA A 26 -4.88 -13.06 1.46
CA ALA A 26 -5.19 -11.74 1.97
C ALA A 26 -5.44 -11.69 3.48
N GLY A 27 -5.46 -12.84 4.16
CA GLY A 27 -5.83 -12.94 5.58
C GLY A 27 -7.33 -12.73 5.83
N VAL A 28 -8.18 -12.87 4.81
CA VAL A 28 -9.64 -12.75 4.93
C VAL A 28 -10.22 -14.09 5.44
N ILE A 29 -11.19 -14.01 6.36
CA ILE A 29 -11.63 -15.07 7.29
C ILE A 29 -12.25 -16.31 6.61
N LYS A 30 -12.31 -17.41 7.38
CA LYS A 30 -13.07 -18.65 7.13
C LYS A 30 -14.57 -18.44 6.77
N ASN A 31 -15.23 -17.39 7.26
CA ASN A 31 -16.65 -17.13 6.94
C ASN A 31 -16.85 -16.79 5.46
N SER A 32 -15.92 -16.05 4.84
CA SER A 32 -15.97 -15.73 3.41
C SER A 32 -15.84 -17.00 2.55
N MET A 33 -15.09 -18.00 3.03
CA MET A 33 -15.00 -19.33 2.41
C MET A 33 -16.31 -20.11 2.50
N ASP A 34 -17.02 -20.05 3.64
CA ASP A 34 -18.33 -20.67 3.77
C ASP A 34 -19.36 -20.00 2.86
N LEU A 35 -19.35 -18.66 2.79
CA LEU A 35 -20.16 -17.91 1.83
C LEU A 35 -19.84 -18.35 0.39
N ILE A 36 -18.57 -18.33 -0.02
CA ILE A 36 -18.16 -18.80 -1.35
C ILE A 36 -18.72 -20.21 -1.62
N ASN A 37 -18.62 -21.13 -0.66
CA ASN A 37 -19.16 -22.47 -0.80
C ASN A 37 -20.69 -22.51 -0.93
N LYS A 38 -21.42 -21.68 -0.17
CA LYS A 38 -22.88 -21.50 -0.32
C LYS A 38 -23.24 -20.99 -1.72
N PHE A 39 -22.48 -20.03 -2.25
CA PHE A 39 -22.64 -19.50 -3.60
C PHE A 39 -22.35 -20.56 -4.69
N ILE A 40 -21.25 -21.32 -4.58
CA ILE A 40 -20.94 -22.45 -5.49
C ILE A 40 -22.10 -23.45 -5.55
N LYS A 41 -22.65 -23.79 -4.38
CA LYS A 41 -23.73 -24.77 -4.23
C LYS A 41 -25.11 -24.22 -4.63
N GLY A 42 -25.23 -22.91 -4.87
CA GLY A 42 -26.52 -22.25 -5.12
C GLY A 42 -27.43 -22.19 -3.88
N ASN A 43 -26.89 -22.44 -2.69
CA ASN A 43 -27.61 -22.51 -1.42
C ASN A 43 -27.28 -21.30 -0.55
N TYR A 44 -27.60 -20.11 -1.06
CA TYR A 44 -27.38 -18.82 -0.41
C TYR A 44 -28.70 -18.06 -0.26
N ASP A 45 -28.83 -17.32 0.83
CA ASP A 45 -29.97 -16.45 1.14
C ASP A 45 -29.65 -14.96 0.93
N VAL A 46 -30.49 -14.08 1.49
CA VAL A 46 -30.40 -12.63 1.34
C VAL A 46 -29.26 -12.06 2.20
N GLU A 47 -29.10 -12.56 3.42
CA GLU A 47 -28.02 -12.20 4.32
C GLU A 47 -26.65 -12.63 3.76
N ASP A 48 -26.58 -13.80 3.12
CA ASP A 48 -25.37 -14.29 2.43
C ASP A 48 -24.95 -13.34 1.29
N ILE A 49 -25.89 -12.73 0.57
CA ILE A 49 -25.59 -11.73 -0.49
C ILE A 49 -24.98 -10.47 0.09
N ALA A 50 -25.59 -9.93 1.14
CA ALA A 50 -25.06 -8.76 1.82
C ALA A 50 -23.64 -9.02 2.36
N GLY A 51 -23.44 -10.20 2.94
CA GLY A 51 -22.15 -10.66 3.43
C GLY A 51 -21.09 -10.81 2.35
N TYR A 52 -21.44 -11.42 1.21
CA TYR A 52 -20.52 -11.57 0.09
C TYR A 52 -20.11 -10.20 -0.46
N ILE A 53 -21.08 -9.31 -0.68
CA ILE A 53 -20.82 -7.95 -1.15
C ILE A 53 -19.93 -7.19 -0.17
N ALA A 54 -20.20 -7.30 1.13
CA ALA A 54 -19.49 -6.54 2.16
C ALA A 54 -18.07 -7.02 2.39
N ASP A 55 -17.79 -8.33 2.24
CA ASP A 55 -16.54 -8.93 2.71
C ASP A 55 -15.66 -9.49 1.59
N VAL A 56 -16.24 -10.22 0.63
CA VAL A 56 -15.47 -10.76 -0.50
C VAL A 56 -15.00 -9.63 -1.40
N THR A 57 -15.89 -8.70 -1.79
CA THR A 57 -15.52 -7.60 -2.70
C THR A 57 -14.46 -6.68 -2.08
N THR A 58 -14.66 -6.28 -0.83
CA THR A 58 -13.73 -5.39 -0.11
C THR A 58 -12.44 -6.09 0.29
N GLY A 59 -12.49 -7.39 0.60
CA GLY A 59 -11.31 -8.24 0.86
C GLY A 59 -10.45 -8.42 -0.38
N LEU A 60 -11.07 -8.68 -1.53
CA LEU A 60 -10.40 -8.76 -2.83
C LEU A 60 -9.78 -7.43 -3.25
N LEU A 61 -10.46 -6.31 -2.99
CA LEU A 61 -9.89 -4.97 -3.19
C LEU A 61 -8.66 -4.77 -2.31
N ALA A 62 -8.73 -5.10 -1.02
CA ALA A 62 -7.60 -4.98 -0.10
C ALA A 62 -6.40 -5.85 -0.51
N PHE A 63 -6.64 -7.10 -0.93
CA PHE A 63 -5.61 -8.00 -1.47
C PHE A 63 -4.97 -7.44 -2.74
N GLY A 64 -5.83 -7.04 -3.67
CA GLY A 64 -5.44 -6.64 -4.99
C GLY A 64 -4.62 -5.35 -5.02
N ILE A 65 -4.88 -4.43 -4.08
CA ILE A 65 -4.11 -3.21 -3.91
C ILE A 65 -2.63 -3.52 -3.53
N LYS A 66 -2.35 -4.63 -2.84
CA LYS A 66 -1.03 -4.97 -2.28
C LYS A 66 -0.15 -5.88 -3.17
N SER A 67 -0.73 -6.84 -3.89
CA SER A 67 0.02 -8.08 -4.18
C SER A 67 0.52 -8.32 -5.62
N ILE A 68 0.47 -7.37 -6.57
CA ILE A 68 0.50 -7.79 -7.99
C ILE A 68 1.40 -6.93 -8.91
N PRO A 69 2.56 -7.47 -9.34
CA PRO A 69 3.27 -7.04 -10.55
C PRO A 69 2.59 -7.56 -11.83
N GLY A 70 2.07 -6.64 -12.67
CA GLY A 70 1.62 -6.88 -14.05
C GLY A 70 0.11 -6.89 -14.31
N ILE A 71 -0.31 -6.73 -15.59
CA ILE A 71 -1.71 -6.85 -16.05
C ILE A 71 -2.29 -8.17 -15.58
N GLY A 72 -3.46 -8.13 -14.95
CA GLY A 72 -4.35 -9.25 -14.97
C GLY A 72 -4.51 -10.02 -13.66
N PRO A 73 -3.56 -10.16 -12.72
CA PRO A 73 -3.88 -10.87 -11.48
C PRO A 73 -4.81 -10.03 -10.56
N PHE A 74 -4.67 -8.71 -10.54
CA PHE A 74 -5.56 -7.81 -9.78
C PHE A 74 -6.98 -7.88 -10.32
N LEU A 75 -7.08 -7.64 -11.62
CA LEU A 75 -8.32 -7.68 -12.36
C LEU A 75 -8.90 -9.10 -12.37
N SER A 76 -8.13 -10.14 -12.67
CA SER A 76 -8.59 -11.53 -12.67
C SER A 76 -9.13 -11.94 -11.30
N THR A 77 -8.52 -11.54 -10.19
CA THR A 77 -9.01 -11.96 -8.86
C THR A 77 -10.31 -11.24 -8.50
N ILE A 78 -10.35 -9.90 -8.62
CA ILE A 78 -11.55 -9.10 -8.32
C ILE A 78 -12.68 -9.42 -9.29
N PHE A 79 -12.37 -9.45 -10.59
CA PHE A 79 -13.33 -9.71 -11.65
C PHE A 79 -13.85 -11.14 -11.53
N THR A 80 -13.01 -12.15 -11.28
CA THR A 80 -13.51 -13.52 -11.00
C THR A 80 -14.46 -13.53 -9.79
N GLY A 81 -14.12 -12.83 -8.70
CA GLY A 81 -14.99 -12.66 -7.52
C GLY A 81 -16.37 -12.09 -7.83
N LEU A 82 -16.40 -10.97 -8.54
CA LEU A 82 -17.61 -10.22 -8.88
C LEU A 82 -18.42 -10.89 -9.99
N VAL A 83 -17.73 -11.43 -10.99
CA VAL A 83 -18.31 -12.20 -12.09
C VAL A 83 -18.95 -13.47 -11.58
N SER A 84 -18.37 -14.17 -10.60
CA SER A 84 -18.99 -15.39 -10.05
C SER A 84 -20.32 -15.13 -9.34
N ILE A 85 -20.51 -13.93 -8.76
CA ILE A 85 -21.84 -13.48 -8.28
C ILE A 85 -22.77 -13.27 -9.47
N LEU A 86 -22.35 -12.39 -10.41
CA LEU A 86 -23.16 -11.97 -11.55
C LEU A 86 -23.50 -13.13 -12.49
N LEU A 87 -22.68 -14.19 -12.52
CA LEU A 87 -22.80 -15.40 -13.36
C LEU A 87 -23.20 -16.65 -12.58
N GLY A 88 -23.75 -16.54 -11.37
CA GLY A 88 -24.37 -17.69 -10.70
C GLY A 88 -25.26 -18.46 -11.68
N LYS A 89 -25.44 -19.78 -11.49
CA LYS A 89 -26.06 -20.72 -12.46
C LYS A 89 -27.39 -20.24 -13.08
N ASN A 90 -28.06 -19.23 -12.50
CA ASN A 90 -29.14 -18.47 -13.11
C ASN A 90 -29.09 -16.97 -12.71
N SER A 91 -28.89 -16.04 -13.66
CA SER A 91 -28.90 -14.58 -13.41
C SER A 91 -30.26 -14.06 -12.91
N GLU A 92 -31.34 -14.75 -13.25
CA GLU A 92 -32.69 -14.47 -12.75
C GLU A 92 -32.82 -14.74 -11.25
N ASP A 93 -32.17 -15.80 -10.73
CA ASP A 93 -32.19 -16.13 -9.30
C ASP A 93 -31.38 -15.11 -8.48
N LEU A 94 -30.25 -14.67 -9.01
CA LEU A 94 -29.43 -13.63 -8.39
C LEU A 94 -30.19 -12.29 -8.31
N TRP A 95 -30.75 -11.83 -9.45
CA TRP A 95 -31.51 -10.57 -9.46
C TRP A 95 -32.65 -10.62 -8.46
N ARG A 96 -33.44 -11.70 -8.45
CA ARG A 96 -34.55 -11.86 -7.50
C ARG A 96 -34.11 -11.78 -6.04
N LYS A 97 -32.95 -12.36 -5.70
CA LYS A 97 -32.44 -12.31 -4.32
C LYS A 97 -31.86 -10.94 -3.96
N ILE A 98 -31.18 -10.26 -4.88
CA ILE A 98 -30.74 -8.86 -4.70
C ILE A 98 -31.95 -7.94 -4.56
N GLU A 99 -32.96 -8.11 -5.40
CA GLU A 99 -34.21 -7.37 -5.32
C GLU A 99 -34.90 -7.64 -3.97
N THR A 100 -34.92 -8.89 -3.51
CA THR A 100 -35.47 -9.24 -2.18
C THR A 100 -34.70 -8.54 -1.07
N TYR A 101 -33.36 -8.57 -1.11
CA TYR A 101 -32.51 -7.86 -0.16
C TYR A 101 -32.83 -6.35 -0.12
N VAL A 102 -32.82 -5.71 -1.28
CA VAL A 102 -33.10 -4.28 -1.41
C VAL A 102 -34.52 -3.96 -0.94
N ASN A 103 -35.50 -4.78 -1.30
CA ASN A 103 -36.89 -4.58 -0.87
C ASN A 103 -37.03 -4.69 0.66
N GLN A 104 -36.23 -5.53 1.32
CA GLN A 104 -36.18 -5.62 2.77
C GLN A 104 -35.49 -4.40 3.41
N VAL A 105 -34.39 -3.92 2.83
CA VAL A 105 -33.61 -2.75 3.32
C VAL A 105 -34.38 -1.44 3.12
N VAL A 106 -35.00 -1.26 1.95
CA VAL A 106 -35.78 -0.07 1.57
C VAL A 106 -37.23 -0.18 2.03
N GLU A 107 -37.65 -1.35 2.53
CA GLU A 107 -39.00 -1.65 3.02
C GLU A 107 -40.09 -1.36 1.98
N GLU A 108 -39.82 -1.68 0.71
CA GLU A 108 -40.71 -1.38 -0.43
C GLU A 108 -40.37 -2.24 -1.63
N LYS A 109 -41.39 -2.73 -2.34
CA LYS A 109 -41.20 -3.47 -3.58
C LYS A 109 -41.06 -2.55 -4.77
N LEU A 110 -40.15 -2.90 -5.67
CA LEU A 110 -40.11 -2.34 -7.00
C LEU A 110 -41.32 -2.80 -7.83
N ALA A 111 -41.86 -1.94 -8.69
CA ALA A 111 -42.95 -2.34 -9.59
C ALA A 111 -42.44 -3.36 -10.62
N GLU A 112 -43.27 -4.36 -10.97
CA GLU A 112 -42.87 -5.48 -11.83
C GLU A 112 -42.23 -5.03 -13.16
N TYR A 113 -42.77 -3.99 -13.80
CA TYR A 113 -42.21 -3.44 -15.03
C TYR A 113 -40.80 -2.86 -14.85
N ASP A 114 -40.59 -2.09 -13.77
CA ASP A 114 -39.28 -1.48 -13.51
C ASP A 114 -38.27 -2.56 -13.10
N SER A 115 -38.70 -3.57 -12.35
CA SER A 115 -37.87 -4.73 -11.99
C SER A 115 -37.41 -5.49 -13.23
N ALA A 116 -38.32 -5.80 -14.16
CA ALA A 116 -37.99 -6.44 -15.42
C ALA A 116 -37.03 -5.59 -16.28
N LEU A 117 -37.16 -4.26 -16.24
CA LEU A 117 -36.25 -3.36 -16.95
C LEU A 117 -34.83 -3.39 -16.36
N VAL A 118 -34.71 -3.30 -15.02
CA VAL A 118 -33.43 -3.35 -14.32
C VAL A 118 -32.75 -4.70 -14.57
N GLN A 119 -33.50 -5.79 -14.52
CA GLN A 119 -33.01 -7.12 -14.86
C GLN A 119 -32.40 -7.17 -16.27
N LYS A 120 -33.05 -6.57 -17.27
CA LYS A 120 -32.55 -6.54 -18.64
C LYS A 120 -31.28 -5.71 -18.80
N GLU A 121 -31.14 -4.61 -18.07
CA GLU A 121 -29.89 -3.84 -18.07
C GLU A 121 -28.76 -4.62 -17.40
N LEU A 122 -29.04 -5.39 -16.33
CA LEU A 122 -28.06 -6.27 -15.70
C LEU A 122 -27.61 -7.40 -16.64
N GLU A 123 -28.53 -8.06 -17.35
CA GLU A 123 -28.19 -9.06 -18.37
C GLU A 123 -27.26 -8.49 -19.44
N GLY A 124 -27.51 -7.23 -19.86
CA GLY A 124 -26.67 -6.52 -20.81
C GLY A 124 -25.25 -6.27 -20.27
N LEU A 125 -25.13 -5.76 -19.04
CA LEU A 125 -23.83 -5.54 -18.39
C LEU A 125 -23.08 -6.85 -18.16
N GLN A 126 -23.77 -7.90 -17.71
CA GLN A 126 -23.22 -9.24 -17.48
C GLN A 126 -22.55 -9.79 -18.75
N LYS A 127 -23.18 -9.61 -19.91
CA LYS A 127 -22.62 -10.04 -21.18
C LYS A 127 -21.31 -9.32 -21.53
N ILE A 128 -21.27 -8.00 -21.34
CA ILE A 128 -20.08 -7.20 -21.67
C ILE A 128 -18.92 -7.51 -20.71
N ILE A 129 -19.25 -7.73 -19.45
CA ILE A 129 -18.31 -8.21 -18.43
C ILE A 129 -17.74 -9.58 -18.84
N LEU A 130 -18.57 -10.51 -19.30
CA LEU A 130 -18.13 -11.81 -19.83
C LEU A 130 -17.17 -11.66 -21.00
N ASP A 131 -17.51 -10.82 -21.99
CA ASP A 131 -16.64 -10.59 -23.15
C ASP A 131 -15.26 -10.07 -22.70
N PHE A 132 -15.23 -9.14 -21.73
CA PHE A 132 -13.98 -8.67 -21.11
C PHE A 132 -13.21 -9.77 -20.39
N TYR A 133 -13.90 -10.59 -19.61
CA TYR A 133 -13.28 -11.71 -18.90
C TYR A 133 -12.64 -12.72 -19.85
N GLU A 134 -13.30 -13.04 -20.97
CA GLU A 134 -12.75 -13.95 -21.97
C GLU A 134 -11.48 -13.38 -22.61
N SER A 135 -11.45 -12.09 -22.95
CA SER A 135 -10.22 -11.40 -23.40
C SER A 135 -9.12 -11.47 -22.34
N LEU A 136 -9.46 -11.29 -21.07
CA LEU A 136 -8.51 -11.41 -19.97
C LEU A 136 -7.96 -12.84 -19.82
N GLN A 137 -8.78 -13.87 -20.02
CA GLN A 137 -8.29 -15.27 -20.01
C GLN A 137 -7.38 -15.55 -21.21
N ARG A 138 -7.67 -15.02 -22.40
CA ARG A 138 -6.79 -15.13 -23.57
C ARG A 138 -5.44 -14.46 -23.31
N TYR A 139 -5.46 -13.27 -22.71
CA TYR A 139 -4.27 -12.57 -22.24
C TYR A 139 -3.45 -13.42 -21.26
N ASN A 140 -4.06 -13.91 -20.19
CA ASN A 140 -3.38 -14.70 -19.15
C ASN A 140 -2.82 -16.04 -19.65
N SER A 141 -3.39 -16.60 -20.72
CA SER A 141 -2.97 -17.88 -21.29
C SER A 141 -2.03 -17.74 -22.49
N ASN A 142 -1.61 -16.51 -22.83
CA ASN A 142 -0.80 -16.18 -24.02
C ASN A 142 -1.38 -16.78 -25.32
N HIS A 143 -2.70 -16.89 -25.43
CA HIS A 143 -3.35 -17.49 -26.60
C HIS A 143 -3.49 -16.44 -27.72
N ASP A 144 -2.61 -16.54 -28.72
CA ASP A 144 -2.61 -15.69 -29.90
C ASP A 144 -3.72 -16.12 -30.89
N THR A 145 -4.71 -15.26 -31.10
CA THR A 145 -5.58 -15.37 -32.27
C THR A 145 -4.85 -14.69 -33.42
N LYS A 146 -4.48 -15.43 -34.47
CA LYS A 146 -3.62 -15.09 -35.63
C LYS A 146 -3.73 -13.68 -36.29
N SER A 147 -4.58 -12.76 -35.82
CA SER A 147 -4.86 -11.42 -36.33
C SER A 147 -4.76 -10.27 -35.30
N ILE A 148 -4.74 -10.52 -33.98
CA ILE A 148 -4.68 -9.47 -32.94
C ILE A 148 -3.91 -9.99 -31.72
N THR A 149 -3.04 -9.17 -31.14
CA THR A 149 -2.30 -9.56 -29.93
C THR A 149 -3.24 -9.64 -28.71
N PRO A 150 -2.97 -10.50 -27.72
CA PRO A 150 -3.79 -10.57 -26.52
C PRO A 150 -3.88 -9.24 -25.73
N GLU A 151 -2.83 -8.41 -25.77
CA GLU A 151 -2.79 -7.05 -25.21
C GLU A 151 -3.77 -6.11 -25.92
N GLU A 152 -3.77 -6.10 -27.26
CA GLU A 152 -4.64 -5.26 -28.08
C GLU A 152 -6.12 -5.69 -27.96
N ASP A 153 -6.38 -6.99 -27.91
CA ASP A 153 -7.71 -7.55 -27.64
C ASP A 153 -8.22 -7.09 -26.27
N LEU A 154 -7.41 -7.28 -25.22
CA LEU A 154 -7.77 -6.89 -23.86
C LEU A 154 -8.00 -5.38 -23.73
N PHE A 155 -7.16 -4.54 -24.32
CA PHE A 155 -7.33 -3.09 -24.27
C PHE A 155 -8.55 -2.63 -25.07
N THR A 156 -8.78 -3.20 -26.26
CA THR A 156 -9.98 -2.91 -27.06
C THR A 156 -11.24 -3.24 -26.28
N GLN A 157 -11.25 -4.41 -25.62
CA GLN A 157 -12.37 -4.85 -24.82
C GLN A 157 -12.54 -4.00 -23.55
N PHE A 158 -11.47 -3.52 -22.93
CA PHE A 158 -11.54 -2.51 -21.86
C PHE A 158 -12.26 -1.24 -22.36
N VAL A 159 -11.81 -0.65 -23.47
CA VAL A 159 -12.40 0.60 -23.99
C VAL A 159 -13.89 0.43 -24.31
N ALA A 160 -14.26 -0.72 -24.92
CA ALA A 160 -15.64 -1.05 -25.19
C ALA A 160 -16.46 -1.16 -23.90
N THR A 161 -15.93 -1.89 -22.91
CA THR A 161 -16.58 -2.12 -21.62
C THR A 161 -16.78 -0.82 -20.85
N HIS A 162 -15.73 -0.01 -20.67
CA HIS A 162 -15.78 1.28 -19.98
C HIS A 162 -16.82 2.23 -20.61
N LYS A 163 -16.83 2.35 -21.94
CA LYS A 163 -17.83 3.17 -22.65
C LYS A 163 -19.26 2.66 -22.45
N ILE A 164 -19.45 1.35 -22.36
CA ILE A 164 -20.77 0.78 -22.10
C ILE A 164 -21.20 1.08 -20.65
N PHE A 165 -20.31 0.94 -19.67
CA PHE A 165 -20.60 1.35 -18.29
C PHE A 165 -21.03 2.81 -18.22
N ILE A 166 -20.30 3.74 -18.84
CA ILE A 166 -20.67 5.16 -18.92
C ILE A 166 -22.08 5.35 -19.49
N ASN A 167 -22.45 4.62 -20.54
CA ASN A 167 -23.76 4.77 -21.20
C ASN A 167 -24.90 4.07 -20.45
N ARG A 168 -24.62 3.02 -19.69
CA ARG A 168 -25.63 2.14 -19.07
C ARG A 168 -25.88 2.44 -17.60
N LEU A 169 -24.86 2.86 -16.84
CA LEU A 169 -25.02 3.28 -15.44
C LEU A 169 -26.17 4.27 -15.22
N PRO A 170 -26.40 5.28 -16.09
CA PRO A 170 -27.56 6.18 -15.96
C PRO A 170 -28.93 5.49 -15.93
N GLN A 171 -29.06 4.28 -16.49
CA GLN A 171 -30.32 3.52 -16.42
C GLN A 171 -30.66 3.06 -15.00
N PHE A 172 -29.66 2.86 -14.15
CA PHE A 172 -29.83 2.55 -12.72
C PHE A 172 -30.12 3.80 -11.88
N GLN A 173 -29.89 4.99 -12.45
CA GLN A 173 -30.02 6.27 -11.75
C GLN A 173 -31.38 6.94 -11.89
N LYS A 174 -32.37 6.29 -12.53
CA LYS A 174 -33.69 6.90 -12.72
C LYS A 174 -34.36 7.15 -11.38
N GLU A 175 -34.90 8.36 -11.23
CA GLU A 175 -35.43 8.87 -9.96
C GLU A 175 -36.43 7.93 -9.28
N LYS A 176 -37.27 7.25 -10.08
CA LYS A 176 -38.30 6.32 -9.62
C LYS A 176 -37.75 5.13 -8.81
N TYR A 177 -36.55 4.65 -9.13
CA TYR A 177 -36.01 3.39 -8.59
C TYR A 177 -34.52 3.45 -8.24
N GLN A 178 -33.91 4.64 -8.25
CA GLN A 178 -32.50 4.86 -7.94
C GLN A 178 -32.10 4.31 -6.56
N ILE A 179 -32.98 4.42 -5.54
CA ILE A 179 -32.70 3.89 -4.19
C ILE A 179 -32.62 2.36 -4.24
N HIS A 180 -33.54 1.72 -4.96
CA HIS A 180 -33.55 0.26 -5.14
C HIS A 180 -32.34 -0.23 -5.94
N CYS A 181 -31.89 0.55 -6.92
CA CYS A 181 -30.75 0.18 -7.75
C CYS A 181 -29.39 0.48 -7.11
N LEU A 182 -29.33 1.17 -5.96
CA LEU A 182 -28.08 1.69 -5.41
C LEU A 182 -27.01 0.60 -5.16
N PRO A 183 -27.32 -0.59 -4.59
CA PRO A 183 -26.33 -1.65 -4.45
C PRO A 183 -25.77 -2.15 -5.79
N LEU A 184 -26.63 -2.30 -6.81
CA LEU A 184 -26.22 -2.75 -8.14
C LEU A 184 -25.40 -1.69 -8.88
N TYR A 185 -25.85 -0.43 -8.81
CA TYR A 185 -25.10 0.70 -9.31
C TYR A 185 -23.69 0.71 -8.72
N THR A 186 -23.58 0.49 -7.41
CA THR A 186 -22.27 0.47 -6.71
C THR A 186 -21.38 -0.66 -7.19
N GLN A 187 -21.91 -1.86 -7.45
CA GLN A 187 -21.12 -2.95 -8.03
C GLN A 187 -20.63 -2.61 -9.45
N ALA A 188 -21.52 -2.07 -10.28
CA ALA A 188 -21.18 -1.69 -11.65
C ALA A 188 -20.14 -0.55 -11.68
N ALA A 189 -20.29 0.45 -10.81
CA ALA A 189 -19.33 1.53 -10.59
C ALA A 189 -17.98 0.99 -10.08
N ASN A 190 -18.00 0.03 -9.14
CA ASN A 190 -16.80 -0.62 -8.64
C ASN A 190 -16.02 -1.32 -9.76
N LEU A 191 -16.71 -2.04 -10.63
CA LEU A 191 -16.09 -2.68 -11.79
C LEU A 191 -15.47 -1.66 -12.74
N ASP A 192 -16.16 -0.56 -13.02
CA ASP A 192 -15.64 0.50 -13.90
C ASP A 192 -14.38 1.16 -13.31
N ILE A 193 -14.39 1.45 -12.00
CA ILE A 193 -13.23 1.99 -11.27
C ILE A 193 -12.05 1.00 -11.28
N VAL A 194 -12.30 -0.29 -11.02
CA VAL A 194 -11.26 -1.32 -11.02
C VAL A 194 -10.66 -1.53 -12.41
N LEU A 195 -11.48 -1.48 -13.46
CA LEU A 195 -11.05 -1.51 -14.86
C LEU A 195 -10.14 -0.32 -15.18
N LEU A 196 -10.57 0.90 -14.87
CA LEU A 196 -9.77 2.11 -15.05
C LEU A 196 -8.45 2.04 -14.28
N HIS A 197 -8.50 1.64 -13.01
CA HIS A 197 -7.32 1.49 -12.17
C HIS A 197 -6.30 0.51 -12.76
N ASP A 198 -6.72 -0.70 -13.17
CA ASP A 198 -5.78 -1.71 -13.68
C ASP A 198 -5.12 -1.28 -14.99
N ILE A 199 -5.88 -0.62 -15.87
CA ILE A 199 -5.36 -0.08 -17.14
C ILE A 199 -4.37 1.05 -16.90
N VAL A 200 -4.66 1.98 -16.00
CA VAL A 200 -3.73 3.08 -15.66
C VAL A 200 -2.48 2.53 -14.98
N LYS A 201 -2.62 1.60 -14.03
CA LYS A 201 -1.51 0.97 -13.30
C LYS A 201 -0.59 0.18 -14.22
N ASN A 202 -1.14 -0.42 -15.27
CA ASN A 202 -0.40 -1.23 -16.24
C ASN A 202 -0.26 -0.58 -17.62
N SER A 203 -0.33 0.76 -17.68
CA SER A 203 -0.30 1.53 -18.94
C SER A 203 0.84 1.13 -19.87
N ASP A 204 2.02 0.82 -19.29
CA ASP A 204 3.24 0.47 -20.01
C ASP A 204 3.08 -0.82 -20.82
N LYS A 205 2.32 -1.79 -20.31
CA LYS A 205 2.08 -3.08 -21.00
C LYS A 205 1.12 -2.95 -22.18
N PHE A 206 0.30 -1.90 -22.22
CA PHE A 206 -0.60 -1.59 -23.32
C PHE A 206 -0.02 -0.55 -24.29
N ASN A 207 1.24 -0.14 -24.12
CA ASN A 207 1.89 0.92 -24.89
C ASN A 207 1.09 2.25 -24.89
N LEU A 208 0.41 2.59 -23.80
CA LEU A 208 -0.32 3.86 -23.73
C LEU A 208 0.67 5.02 -23.62
N ASP A 209 0.46 6.07 -24.43
CA ASP A 209 1.22 7.30 -24.29
C ASP A 209 0.85 8.05 -22.98
N GLU A 210 1.75 8.95 -22.54
CA GLU A 210 1.57 9.69 -21.27
C GLU A 210 0.33 10.58 -21.25
N GLN A 211 -0.14 11.06 -22.40
CA GLN A 211 -1.34 11.90 -22.48
C GLN A 211 -2.60 11.04 -22.27
N VAL A 212 -2.67 9.87 -22.92
CA VAL A 212 -3.75 8.90 -22.76
C VAL A 212 -3.77 8.35 -21.33
N LYS A 213 -2.60 8.01 -20.78
CA LYS A 213 -2.46 7.59 -19.38
C LYS A 213 -2.97 8.67 -18.42
N SER A 214 -2.52 9.92 -18.59
CA SER A 214 -2.96 11.05 -17.76
C SER A 214 -4.47 11.28 -17.88
N SER A 215 -5.04 11.14 -19.08
CA SER A 215 -6.49 11.25 -19.30
C SER A 215 -7.27 10.13 -18.58
N TYR A 216 -6.81 8.88 -18.60
CA TYR A 216 -7.46 7.80 -17.85
C TYR A 216 -7.25 7.93 -16.34
N MET A 217 -6.12 8.47 -15.89
CA MET A 217 -5.87 8.77 -14.48
C MET A 217 -6.79 9.88 -13.96
N GLU A 218 -6.99 10.94 -14.75
CA GLU A 218 -7.97 11.99 -14.45
C GLU A 218 -9.41 11.44 -14.47
N GLN A 219 -9.75 10.60 -15.46
CA GLN A 219 -11.05 9.92 -15.50
C GLN A 219 -11.28 9.04 -14.29
N LEU A 220 -10.28 8.28 -13.84
CA LEU A 220 -10.35 7.49 -12.61
C LEU A 220 -10.64 8.38 -11.40
N SER A 221 -9.85 9.45 -11.19
CA SER A 221 -10.06 10.41 -10.11
C SER A 221 -11.48 11.02 -10.15
N ASN A 222 -11.94 11.46 -11.32
CA ASN A 222 -13.26 12.07 -11.49
C ASN A 222 -14.40 11.06 -11.33
N LYS A 223 -14.25 9.81 -11.80
CA LYS A 223 -15.26 8.76 -11.63
C LYS A 223 -15.42 8.33 -10.19
N ILE A 224 -14.32 8.24 -9.42
CA ILE A 224 -14.38 8.01 -7.98
C ILE A 224 -15.26 9.08 -7.31
N ILE A 225 -15.01 10.36 -7.61
CA ILE A 225 -15.77 11.49 -7.03
C ILE A 225 -17.23 11.48 -7.50
N GLU A 226 -17.49 11.29 -8.79
CA GLU A 226 -18.83 11.24 -9.39
C GLU A 226 -19.68 10.14 -8.76
N TYR A 227 -19.14 8.92 -8.71
CA TYR A 227 -19.86 7.75 -8.19
C TYR A 227 -20.08 7.84 -6.69
N GLN A 228 -19.08 8.29 -5.92
CA GLN A 228 -19.26 8.55 -4.49
C GLN A 228 -20.33 9.61 -4.25
N THR A 229 -20.29 10.73 -4.97
CA THR A 229 -21.26 11.83 -4.83
C THR A 229 -22.68 11.36 -5.08
N TYR A 230 -22.90 10.62 -6.17
CA TYR A 230 -24.22 10.05 -6.48
C TYR A 230 -24.68 9.08 -5.38
N ILE A 231 -23.78 8.21 -4.90
CA ILE A 231 -24.07 7.27 -3.82
C ILE A 231 -24.49 8.01 -2.55
N THR A 232 -23.77 9.07 -2.16
CA THR A 232 -24.11 9.92 -1.02
C THR A 232 -25.53 10.46 -1.13
N GLU A 233 -25.87 11.04 -2.27
CA GLU A 233 -27.16 11.71 -2.47
C GLU A 233 -28.32 10.72 -2.48
N VAL A 234 -28.17 9.57 -3.13
CA VAL A 234 -29.22 8.56 -3.18
C VAL A 234 -29.38 7.84 -1.86
N TYR A 235 -28.29 7.57 -1.14
CA TYR A 235 -28.34 7.08 0.23
C TYR A 235 -29.11 8.04 1.14
N GLN A 236 -28.80 9.34 1.08
CA GLN A 236 -29.51 10.36 1.87
C GLN A 236 -31.01 10.44 1.51
N LYS A 237 -31.36 10.38 0.22
CA LYS A 237 -32.75 10.33 -0.24
C LYS A 237 -33.48 9.09 0.30
N GLY A 238 -32.84 7.92 0.25
CA GLY A 238 -33.41 6.70 0.78
C GLY A 238 -33.56 6.72 2.29
N LEU A 239 -32.56 7.23 3.02
CA LEU A 239 -32.63 7.41 4.47
C LEU A 239 -33.77 8.36 4.85
N GLN A 240 -33.94 9.47 4.14
CA GLN A 240 -35.05 10.39 4.36
C GLN A 240 -36.41 9.73 4.06
N LYS A 241 -36.52 9.00 2.94
CA LYS A 241 -37.73 8.23 2.60
C LYS A 241 -38.09 7.24 3.70
N ILE A 242 -37.10 6.56 4.29
CA ILE A 242 -37.31 5.64 5.43
C ILE A 242 -37.76 6.40 6.68
N LYS A 243 -37.15 7.54 7.00
CA LYS A 243 -37.53 8.38 8.15
C LYS A 243 -38.97 8.91 8.05
N ASP A 244 -39.45 9.13 6.83
CA ASP A 244 -40.79 9.64 6.55
C ASP A 244 -41.90 8.55 6.56
N LYS A 245 -41.53 7.26 6.49
CA LYS A 245 -42.50 6.16 6.58
C LYS A 245 -43.15 6.11 7.95
N ASP A 246 -44.42 5.69 7.99
CA ASP A 246 -45.07 5.38 9.26
C ASP A 246 -44.50 4.06 9.81
N PRO A 247 -43.71 4.07 10.91
CA PRO A 247 -43.10 2.85 11.45
C PRO A 247 -44.13 1.78 11.85
N LEU A 248 -45.39 2.17 12.05
CA LEU A 248 -46.48 1.26 12.42
C LEU A 248 -46.95 0.35 11.27
N GLU A 249 -46.61 0.65 10.02
CA GLU A 249 -46.81 -0.26 8.88
C GLU A 249 -46.05 -1.58 9.07
N PHE A 250 -44.95 -1.54 9.83
CA PHE A 250 -44.07 -2.67 10.08
C PHE A 250 -44.27 -3.30 11.46
N HIS A 251 -45.31 -2.89 12.20
CA HIS A 251 -45.56 -3.39 13.55
C HIS A 251 -45.65 -4.92 13.60
N GLU A 252 -46.44 -5.52 12.70
CA GLU A 252 -46.64 -6.97 12.64
C GLU A 252 -45.40 -7.75 12.15
N LYS A 253 -44.49 -7.07 11.43
CA LYS A 253 -43.21 -7.64 10.98
C LYS A 253 -42.24 -7.84 12.14
N TYR A 254 -42.21 -6.91 13.10
CA TYR A 254 -41.18 -6.87 14.15
C TYR A 254 -41.68 -7.20 15.56
N TYR A 255 -42.98 -7.04 15.85
CA TYR A 255 -43.53 -7.26 17.19
C TYR A 255 -44.88 -8.02 17.15
N LYS A 256 -45.07 -8.98 18.06
CA LYS A 256 -46.39 -9.56 18.36
C LYS A 256 -47.28 -8.50 19.08
N PRO A 257 -48.62 -8.62 19.02
CA PRO A 257 -49.56 -7.63 19.56
C PRO A 257 -49.69 -7.69 21.11
N ILE A 258 -48.56 -7.65 21.82
CA ILE A 258 -48.51 -7.59 23.29
C ILE A 258 -48.59 -6.13 23.77
N LEU A 259 -48.05 -5.19 22.97
CA LEU A 259 -48.04 -3.76 23.24
C LEU A 259 -48.92 -3.00 22.24
N LYS A 260 -49.43 -1.83 22.66
CA LYS A 260 -50.17 -0.92 21.77
C LYS A 260 -49.23 -0.36 20.72
N LYS A 261 -49.74 -0.08 19.52
CA LYS A 261 -48.95 0.48 18.40
C LYS A 261 -48.10 1.70 18.80
N ASN A 262 -48.67 2.65 19.56
CA ASN A 262 -47.94 3.86 19.97
C ASN A 262 -46.80 3.60 20.97
N GLU A 263 -46.84 2.50 21.73
CA GLU A 263 -45.84 2.14 22.75
C GLU A 263 -44.52 1.69 22.13
N VAL A 264 -44.55 1.20 20.88
CA VAL A 264 -43.37 0.71 20.14
C VAL A 264 -42.98 1.58 18.95
N ARG A 265 -43.71 2.68 18.70
CA ARG A 265 -43.57 3.50 17.49
C ARG A 265 -42.13 3.98 17.26
N GLU A 266 -41.50 4.56 18.28
CA GLU A 266 -40.15 5.13 18.17
C GLU A 266 -39.07 4.04 18.16
N THR A 267 -39.28 2.92 18.85
CA THR A 267 -38.40 1.73 18.78
C THR A 267 -38.42 1.11 17.38
N LEU A 268 -39.61 0.98 16.78
CA LEU A 268 -39.78 0.56 15.38
C LEU A 268 -39.11 1.53 14.42
N LYS A 269 -39.31 2.84 14.63
CA LYS A 269 -38.68 3.88 13.81
C LYS A 269 -37.16 3.75 13.82
N TRP A 270 -36.57 3.58 15.01
CA TRP A 270 -35.13 3.36 15.15
C TRP A 270 -34.68 2.09 14.42
N GLN A 271 -35.42 0.99 14.59
CA GLN A 271 -35.07 -0.30 13.99
C GLN A 271 -35.10 -0.26 12.46
N ILE A 272 -36.11 0.37 11.86
CA ILE A 272 -36.23 0.47 10.40
C ILE A 272 -35.10 1.36 9.85
N ILE A 273 -34.78 2.47 10.52
CA ILE A 273 -33.66 3.34 10.13
C ILE A 273 -32.34 2.58 10.23
N ASN A 274 -32.08 1.90 11.35
CA ASN A 274 -30.87 1.10 11.56
C ASN A 274 -30.74 -0.02 10.51
N ASN A 275 -31.83 -0.67 10.12
CA ASN A 275 -31.82 -1.68 9.06
C ASN A 275 -31.40 -1.10 7.71
N TYR A 276 -31.92 0.08 7.36
CA TYR A 276 -31.53 0.78 6.15
C TYR A 276 -30.05 1.17 6.18
N GLU A 277 -29.59 1.79 7.28
CA GLU A 277 -28.20 2.21 7.45
C GLU A 277 -27.25 1.01 7.40
N ARG A 278 -27.51 -0.05 8.17
CA ARG A 278 -26.70 -1.28 8.18
C ARG A 278 -26.65 -1.94 6.80
N GLY A 279 -27.81 -2.09 6.14
CA GLY A 279 -27.89 -2.70 4.82
C GLY A 279 -27.07 -1.92 3.80
N MET A 280 -27.27 -0.61 3.71
CA MET A 280 -26.50 0.25 2.80
C MET A 280 -25.02 0.32 3.18
N GLN A 281 -24.68 0.25 4.46
CA GLN A 281 -23.29 0.20 4.91
C GLN A 281 -22.56 -1.01 4.31
N MET A 282 -23.17 -2.19 4.46
CA MET A 282 -22.63 -3.46 4.01
C MET A 282 -22.61 -3.56 2.47
N SER A 283 -23.67 -3.14 1.78
CA SER A 283 -23.81 -3.38 0.35
C SER A 283 -23.33 -2.24 -0.58
N VAL A 284 -23.13 -1.04 -0.04
CA VAL A 284 -22.85 0.18 -0.83
C VAL A 284 -21.64 0.93 -0.28
N LEU A 285 -21.72 1.41 0.96
CA LEU A 285 -20.84 2.45 1.45
C LEU A 285 -19.41 1.94 1.72
N ASN A 286 -19.27 0.72 2.25
CA ASN A 286 -17.96 0.08 2.43
C ASN A 286 -17.18 -0.02 1.11
N ILE A 287 -17.86 -0.29 0.01
CA ILE A 287 -17.25 -0.41 -1.33
C ILE A 287 -16.89 0.97 -1.85
N ALA A 288 -17.85 1.89 -1.84
CA ALA A 288 -17.65 3.25 -2.33
C ALA A 288 -16.46 3.94 -1.65
N GLN A 289 -16.29 3.75 -0.33
CA GLN A 289 -15.17 4.32 0.40
C GLN A 289 -13.83 3.73 -0.04
N SER A 290 -13.76 2.41 -0.26
CA SER A 290 -12.51 1.73 -0.64
C SER A 290 -11.88 2.29 -1.92
N TRP A 291 -12.69 2.90 -2.80
CA TRP A 291 -12.23 3.49 -4.06
C TRP A 291 -11.23 4.62 -3.89
N ARG A 292 -11.23 5.33 -2.75
CA ARG A 292 -10.23 6.38 -2.49
C ARG A 292 -8.80 5.84 -2.53
N TYR A 293 -8.62 4.58 -2.14
CA TYR A 293 -7.32 3.91 -2.10
C TYR A 293 -6.89 3.35 -3.46
N LEU A 294 -7.80 3.37 -4.46
CA LEU A 294 -7.50 3.10 -5.87
C LEU A 294 -7.07 4.36 -6.61
N ASN A 295 -7.02 5.52 -5.95
CA ASN A 295 -6.52 6.74 -6.59
C ASN A 295 -4.99 6.68 -6.71
N LEU A 296 -4.49 6.38 -7.91
CA LEU A 296 -3.07 6.22 -8.20
C LEU A 296 -2.25 7.52 -8.08
N GLU A 297 -2.88 8.70 -8.11
CA GLU A 297 -2.19 9.97 -7.85
C GLU A 297 -1.82 10.09 -6.36
N LYS A 298 -2.66 9.55 -5.47
CA LYS A 298 -2.50 9.63 -4.01
C LYS A 298 -1.80 8.41 -3.44
N PHE A 299 -2.15 7.22 -3.94
CA PHE A 299 -1.69 5.92 -3.46
C PHE A 299 -1.13 5.05 -4.62
N PRO A 300 -0.01 5.46 -5.25
CA PRO A 300 0.56 4.74 -6.40
C PRO A 300 0.97 3.30 -6.07
N ASP A 301 1.43 3.07 -4.83
CA ASP A 301 1.89 1.76 -4.35
C ASP A 301 0.76 0.96 -3.66
N GLY A 302 -0.44 1.53 -3.58
CA GLY A 302 -1.54 0.98 -2.81
C GLY A 302 -1.39 1.15 -1.30
N ILE A 303 -2.50 0.99 -0.56
CA ILE A 303 -2.56 1.00 0.90
C ILE A 303 -3.54 -0.07 1.38
N LYS A 304 -3.24 -0.69 2.51
CA LYS A 304 -4.20 -1.55 3.20
C LYS A 304 -5.31 -0.69 3.79
N TYR A 305 -6.52 -0.85 3.25
CA TYR A 305 -7.73 -0.18 3.70
C TYR A 305 -8.10 -0.56 5.15
N PRO A 306 -8.11 0.39 6.12
CA PRO A 306 -8.70 0.14 7.43
C PRO A 306 -10.23 0.24 7.35
N ARG A 307 -10.92 -0.85 7.69
CA ARG A 307 -12.39 -0.84 7.84
C ARG A 307 -12.76 -0.63 9.30
N ASN A 308 -13.34 0.52 9.65
CA ASN A 308 -13.58 0.88 11.06
C ASN A 308 -15.05 1.17 11.42
N THR A 309 -15.99 1.01 10.49
CA THR A 309 -17.41 1.30 10.81
C THR A 309 -18.09 0.18 11.54
N GLU A 310 -18.63 0.53 12.69
CA GLU A 310 -19.55 -0.30 13.44
C GLU A 310 -20.90 -0.41 12.75
N ILE A 311 -21.47 -1.62 12.78
CA ILE A 311 -22.88 -1.84 12.47
C ILE A 311 -23.59 -2.39 13.71
N TYR A 312 -24.88 -2.11 13.81
CA TYR A 312 -25.67 -2.41 15.02
C TYR A 312 -26.76 -3.42 14.69
N SER A 313 -26.97 -4.40 15.58
CA SER A 313 -28.11 -5.31 15.49
C SER A 313 -29.45 -4.59 15.66
N ASN A 314 -30.55 -5.32 15.48
CA ASN A 314 -31.84 -4.85 15.97
C ASN A 314 -31.84 -4.75 17.51
N ILE A 315 -32.70 -3.90 18.04
CA ILE A 315 -32.90 -3.76 19.49
C ILE A 315 -33.48 -5.06 20.04
N ILE A 316 -32.86 -5.55 21.12
CA ILE A 316 -33.36 -6.62 21.96
C ILE A 316 -33.95 -5.99 23.21
N GLY A 317 -35.18 -6.34 23.59
CA GLY A 317 -35.98 -5.61 24.57
C GLY A 317 -36.76 -4.44 23.97
N ILE A 318 -37.62 -3.80 24.78
CA ILE A 318 -38.37 -2.61 24.38
C ILE A 318 -38.20 -1.55 25.47
N PRO A 319 -37.47 -0.45 25.19
CA PRO A 319 -37.17 0.59 26.16
C PRO A 319 -38.37 1.09 26.97
N TYR A 320 -38.26 1.07 28.30
CA TYR A 320 -39.30 1.50 29.25
C TYR A 320 -38.95 2.85 29.90
N PRO A 321 -39.89 3.81 30.04
CA PRO A 321 -41.34 3.66 29.78
C PRO A 321 -41.70 3.64 28.29
N TRP A 322 -42.54 2.68 27.90
CA TRP A 322 -42.89 2.47 26.50
C TRP A 322 -43.54 3.70 25.88
N GLY A 323 -43.15 4.02 24.63
CA GLY A 323 -43.60 5.20 23.91
C GLY A 323 -43.12 6.55 24.47
N SER A 324 -42.25 6.57 25.48
CA SER A 324 -41.81 7.82 26.14
C SER A 324 -40.44 8.34 25.65
N TYR A 325 -39.73 7.58 24.82
CA TYR A 325 -38.46 7.98 24.22
C TYR A 325 -38.68 8.40 22.78
N SER A 326 -38.07 9.51 22.36
CA SER A 326 -37.96 9.84 20.93
C SER A 326 -36.88 8.98 20.27
N TYR A 327 -36.95 8.86 18.95
CA TYR A 327 -35.89 8.27 18.13
C TYR A 327 -34.48 8.77 18.50
N GLU A 328 -34.30 10.09 18.65
CA GLU A 328 -32.99 10.70 18.93
C GLU A 328 -32.46 10.22 20.29
N LYS A 329 -33.32 10.19 21.31
CA LYS A 329 -32.93 9.71 22.64
C LYS A 329 -32.61 8.21 22.68
N LEU A 330 -33.26 7.42 21.82
CA LEU A 330 -32.92 6.02 21.62
C LEU A 330 -31.53 5.87 20.98
N ALA A 331 -31.26 6.63 19.92
CA ALA A 331 -29.96 6.66 19.27
C ALA A 331 -28.86 7.12 20.23
N ASP A 332 -29.08 8.18 21.00
CA ASP A 332 -28.11 8.70 21.96
C ASP A 332 -27.65 7.62 22.96
N LYS A 333 -28.61 6.88 23.52
CA LYS A 333 -28.34 5.89 24.57
C LYS A 333 -27.81 4.55 24.06
N LEU A 334 -28.16 4.15 22.84
CA LEU A 334 -27.77 2.86 22.26
C LEU A 334 -26.53 2.96 21.37
N ILE A 335 -26.28 4.13 20.77
CA ILE A 335 -25.24 4.37 19.77
C ILE A 335 -24.27 5.46 20.23
N ASN A 336 -24.74 6.62 20.68
CA ASN A 336 -23.84 7.77 20.85
C ASN A 336 -22.90 7.64 22.06
N ASP A 337 -23.30 6.90 23.10
CA ASP A 337 -22.41 6.45 24.19
C ASP A 337 -21.17 5.66 23.66
N SER A 338 -21.20 5.15 22.41
CA SER A 338 -20.10 4.40 21.78
C SER A 338 -19.36 5.12 20.64
N PHE A 339 -19.68 6.38 20.32
CA PHE A 339 -18.92 7.11 19.28
C PHE A 339 -17.47 7.42 19.68
N GLU A 340 -17.18 7.45 20.97
CA GLU A 340 -15.80 7.48 21.48
C GLU A 340 -15.21 6.07 21.41
N TYR A 341 -14.04 5.89 20.80
CA TYR A 341 -13.37 4.60 20.76
C TYR A 341 -13.04 4.11 22.18
N GLN A 342 -13.71 3.05 22.61
CA GLN A 342 -13.54 2.50 23.96
C GLN A 342 -12.26 1.67 24.13
N GLY A 343 -11.57 1.35 23.02
CA GLY A 343 -10.49 0.36 22.98
C GLY A 343 -10.94 -1.01 22.47
N PRO A 344 -10.02 -1.99 22.32
CA PRO A 344 -10.38 -3.37 22.03
C PRO A 344 -11.30 -3.95 23.10
N PHE A 345 -12.35 -4.64 22.67
CA PHE A 345 -13.29 -5.32 23.56
C PHE A 345 -12.59 -6.50 24.22
N ALA A 346 -12.53 -6.51 25.54
CA ALA A 346 -11.68 -7.41 26.32
C ALA A 346 -12.48 -8.60 26.88
N ASP A 347 -13.59 -8.30 27.55
CA ASP A 347 -14.52 -9.31 28.03
C ASP A 347 -15.91 -8.73 28.28
N ILE A 348 -16.86 -9.65 28.47
CA ILE A 348 -18.18 -9.35 28.98
C ILE A 348 -18.49 -10.26 30.17
N ILE A 349 -19.05 -9.67 31.23
CA ILE A 349 -19.68 -10.39 32.34
C ILE A 349 -21.19 -10.20 32.21
N ILE A 350 -21.94 -11.29 32.32
CA ILE A 350 -23.39 -11.29 32.15
C ILE A 350 -24.02 -11.73 33.47
N LYS A 351 -24.94 -10.92 34.00
CA LYS A 351 -25.82 -11.35 35.09
C LYS A 351 -27.15 -11.79 34.53
N SER A 352 -27.58 -12.99 34.88
CA SER A 352 -28.85 -13.53 34.40
C SER A 352 -29.51 -14.53 35.33
N GLN A 353 -30.82 -14.69 35.19
CA GLN A 353 -31.57 -15.82 35.77
C GLN A 353 -32.67 -16.26 34.80
N SER A 354 -33.89 -15.74 34.94
CA SER A 354 -34.98 -15.97 33.99
C SER A 354 -34.95 -15.00 32.80
N ARG A 355 -34.09 -13.98 32.88
CA ARG A 355 -33.85 -12.92 31.89
C ARG A 355 -32.41 -12.41 32.02
N ILE A 356 -31.98 -11.51 31.15
CA ILE A 356 -30.70 -10.82 31.29
C ILE A 356 -30.88 -9.62 32.22
N ASP A 357 -30.18 -9.64 33.34
CA ASP A 357 -30.27 -8.61 34.38
C ASP A 357 -29.29 -7.48 34.14
N SER A 358 -28.05 -7.78 33.74
CA SER A 358 -27.08 -6.77 33.31
C SER A 358 -25.97 -7.34 32.44
N VAL A 359 -25.32 -6.44 31.73
CA VAL A 359 -24.08 -6.68 30.99
C VAL A 359 -23.01 -5.70 31.47
N SER A 360 -21.82 -6.24 31.69
CA SER A 360 -20.62 -5.52 32.10
C SER A 360 -19.55 -5.72 31.04
N CYS A 361 -19.42 -4.74 30.15
CA CYS A 361 -18.50 -4.77 29.01
C CYS A 361 -17.17 -4.12 29.40
N SER A 362 -16.07 -4.86 29.28
CA SER A 362 -14.73 -4.34 29.51
C SER A 362 -14.00 -4.04 28.21
N PHE A 363 -13.30 -2.91 28.17
CA PHE A 363 -12.48 -2.49 27.05
C PHE A 363 -11.07 -2.15 27.53
N ILE A 364 -10.06 -2.46 26.72
CA ILE A 364 -8.69 -2.03 26.97
C ILE A 364 -8.50 -0.64 26.39
N ASN A 365 -8.47 0.38 27.23
CA ASN A 365 -8.27 1.75 26.76
C ASN A 365 -6.84 1.95 26.18
N LYS A 366 -6.62 3.12 25.59
CA LYS A 366 -5.34 3.54 24.99
C LYS A 366 -4.11 3.56 25.93
N ASN A 367 -4.29 3.44 27.25
CA ASN A 367 -3.21 3.34 28.25
C ASN A 367 -2.97 1.89 28.71
N ALA A 368 -3.61 0.91 28.07
CA ALA A 368 -3.71 -0.47 28.52
C ALA A 368 -4.47 -0.67 29.85
N ASP A 369 -5.23 0.33 30.31
CA ASP A 369 -6.13 0.18 31.46
C ASP A 369 -7.47 -0.41 31.02
N ARG A 370 -8.12 -1.13 31.93
CA ARG A 370 -9.43 -1.73 31.70
C ARG A 370 -10.54 -0.73 32.04
N LYS A 371 -11.30 -0.26 31.04
CA LYS A 371 -12.53 0.53 31.21
C LYS A 371 -13.74 -0.40 31.22
N VAL A 372 -14.57 -0.34 32.27
CA VAL A 372 -15.76 -1.20 32.42
C VAL A 372 -17.02 -0.36 32.29
N LEU A 373 -17.92 -0.77 31.39
CA LEU A 373 -19.22 -0.18 31.18
C LEU A 373 -20.31 -1.16 31.66
N ASN A 374 -20.99 -0.79 32.75
CA ASN A 374 -22.06 -1.58 33.33
C ASN A 374 -23.43 -1.03 32.90
N LYS A 375 -24.29 -1.88 32.35
CA LYS A 375 -25.66 -1.53 31.97
C LYS A 375 -26.63 -2.61 32.46
N GLY A 376 -27.73 -2.18 33.07
CA GLY A 376 -28.76 -3.07 33.62
C GLY A 376 -28.78 -3.05 35.16
N GLY A 377 -29.54 -3.98 35.74
CA GLY A 377 -29.74 -4.09 37.18
C GLY A 377 -28.76 -5.03 37.88
N ASP A 378 -28.88 -5.12 39.20
CA ASP A 378 -27.97 -5.89 40.06
C ASP A 378 -28.46 -7.32 40.37
N GLY A 379 -29.54 -7.77 39.72
CA GLY A 379 -30.11 -9.11 39.88
C GLY A 379 -29.32 -10.20 39.14
N GLY A 380 -29.80 -11.45 39.24
CA GLY A 380 -29.24 -12.59 38.49
C GLY A 380 -27.99 -13.22 39.10
N GLN A 381 -27.59 -14.37 38.55
CA GLN A 381 -26.29 -14.99 38.80
C GLN A 381 -25.27 -14.41 37.81
N GLU A 382 -24.09 -14.07 38.30
CA GLU A 382 -22.98 -13.56 37.51
C GLU A 382 -22.25 -14.71 36.80
N SER A 383 -21.92 -14.52 35.52
CA SER A 383 -21.07 -15.44 34.76
C SER A 383 -19.60 -15.26 35.12
N ASP A 384 -18.78 -16.27 34.83
CA ASP A 384 -17.34 -16.03 34.64
C ASP A 384 -17.13 -15.02 33.49
N PRO A 385 -16.04 -14.23 33.50
CA PRO A 385 -15.71 -13.34 32.38
C PRO A 385 -15.58 -14.11 31.07
N ILE A 386 -16.29 -13.66 30.04
CA ILE A 386 -16.20 -14.22 28.69
C ILE A 386 -15.19 -13.38 27.93
N GLU A 387 -13.98 -13.91 27.75
CA GLU A 387 -12.86 -13.22 27.11
C GLU A 387 -13.02 -13.13 25.59
N PHE A 388 -12.66 -11.97 25.04
CA PHE A 388 -12.60 -11.68 23.60
C PHE A 388 -11.13 -11.63 23.20
N ASP A 389 -10.66 -12.66 22.51
CA ASP A 389 -9.31 -12.71 21.95
C ASP A 389 -9.28 -12.28 20.47
N SER A 390 -8.09 -12.01 19.94
CA SER A 390 -7.92 -11.54 18.57
C SER A 390 -7.86 -12.66 17.52
N ILE A 391 -7.93 -13.93 17.92
CA ILE A 391 -7.66 -15.11 17.08
C ILE A 391 -8.97 -15.87 16.76
N ASN A 392 -9.81 -16.15 17.76
CA ASN A 392 -11.07 -16.87 17.62
C ASN A 392 -12.24 -15.99 18.09
N LYS A 393 -12.72 -15.13 17.20
CA LYS A 393 -13.65 -14.05 17.54
C LYS A 393 -15.09 -14.54 17.61
N PHE A 394 -15.90 -13.83 18.39
CA PHE A 394 -17.35 -14.01 18.39
C PHE A 394 -17.96 -13.35 17.15
N VAL A 395 -18.69 -14.11 16.35
CA VAL A 395 -19.27 -13.63 15.07
C VAL A 395 -20.79 -13.63 15.06
N GLU A 396 -21.41 -14.32 16.01
CA GLU A 396 -22.85 -14.44 16.07
C GLU A 396 -23.37 -14.32 17.51
N ALA A 397 -24.49 -13.59 17.65
CA ALA A 397 -25.26 -13.47 18.88
C ALA A 397 -26.68 -14.02 18.69
N LYS A 398 -27.08 -14.93 19.58
CA LYS A 398 -28.38 -15.62 19.58
C LYS A 398 -29.09 -15.44 20.90
N GLY A 399 -30.41 -15.58 20.91
CA GLY A 399 -31.19 -15.62 22.14
C GLY A 399 -32.66 -15.42 21.87
N ALA A 400 -33.39 -14.98 22.89
CA ALA A 400 -34.75 -14.49 22.71
C ALA A 400 -35.00 -13.15 23.40
N THR A 401 -35.91 -12.41 22.77
CA THR A 401 -36.30 -11.07 23.15
C THR A 401 -37.79 -11.02 23.48
N GLY A 402 -38.16 -10.07 24.34
CA GLY A 402 -39.54 -9.67 24.58
C GLY A 402 -39.57 -8.22 25.04
N LEU A 403 -40.30 -7.93 26.11
CA LEU A 403 -40.29 -6.60 26.73
C LEU A 403 -38.91 -6.21 27.29
N THR A 404 -38.10 -7.20 27.62
CA THR A 404 -36.69 -7.09 28.03
C THR A 404 -35.88 -8.20 27.34
N PRO A 405 -34.54 -8.17 27.34
CA PRO A 405 -33.73 -9.28 26.87
C PRO A 405 -33.91 -10.51 27.78
N TYR A 406 -34.39 -11.64 27.24
CA TYR A 406 -34.67 -12.85 28.02
C TYR A 406 -33.54 -13.85 28.03
N SER A 407 -32.85 -14.01 26.90
CA SER A 407 -31.67 -14.86 26.84
C SER A 407 -30.64 -14.33 25.86
N MET A 408 -29.40 -14.76 26.06
CA MET A 408 -28.32 -14.52 25.12
C MET A 408 -27.31 -15.68 25.14
N LEU A 409 -26.68 -15.88 24.00
CA LEU A 409 -25.68 -16.88 23.70
C LEU A 409 -24.76 -16.30 22.62
N LEU A 410 -23.45 -16.42 22.80
CA LEU A 410 -22.47 -15.97 21.81
C LEU A 410 -21.81 -17.18 21.14
N VAL A 411 -21.53 -17.06 19.85
CA VAL A 411 -20.93 -18.11 19.01
C VAL A 411 -19.65 -17.58 18.36
N LYS A 412 -18.57 -18.35 18.51
CA LYS A 412 -17.25 -18.07 17.90
C LYS A 412 -17.17 -18.58 16.47
N GLU A 413 -16.16 -18.13 15.73
CA GLU A 413 -15.88 -18.53 14.34
C GLU A 413 -15.69 -20.04 14.12
N ASP A 414 -15.17 -20.75 15.12
CA ASP A 414 -15.05 -22.20 15.07
C ASP A 414 -16.35 -22.95 15.41
N GLY A 415 -17.41 -22.22 15.78
CA GLY A 415 -18.70 -22.74 16.21
C GLY A 415 -18.79 -23.04 17.71
N GLU A 416 -17.72 -22.79 18.48
CA GLU A 416 -17.77 -22.84 19.95
C GLU A 416 -18.82 -21.85 20.47
N LYS A 417 -19.59 -22.27 21.48
CA LYS A 417 -20.68 -21.49 22.04
C LYS A 417 -20.44 -21.25 23.52
N THR A 418 -20.81 -20.07 24.00
CA THR A 418 -20.94 -19.83 25.44
C THR A 418 -22.06 -20.71 26.02
N PRO A 419 -22.24 -20.78 27.34
CA PRO A 419 -23.52 -21.17 27.91
C PRO A 419 -24.65 -20.24 27.44
N GLU A 420 -25.88 -20.74 27.45
CA GLU A 420 -27.06 -19.89 27.30
C GLU A 420 -27.33 -19.18 28.63
N PHE A 421 -27.31 -17.84 28.60
CA PHE A 421 -27.65 -16.98 29.73
C PHE A 421 -29.13 -16.62 29.66
N GLY A 422 -29.81 -16.58 30.81
CA GLY A 422 -31.25 -16.37 30.86
C GLY A 422 -32.05 -17.62 30.49
N SER A 423 -33.30 -17.46 30.01
CA SER A 423 -34.13 -18.62 29.63
C SER A 423 -35.18 -18.30 28.56
N ASN A 424 -35.36 -19.22 27.60
CA ASN A 424 -36.35 -19.17 26.51
C ASN A 424 -37.62 -19.99 26.82
N LYS A 425 -38.32 -19.67 27.92
CA LYS A 425 -39.40 -20.52 28.44
C LYS A 425 -40.83 -20.00 28.22
N ASN A 426 -41.04 -18.89 27.52
CA ASN A 426 -42.38 -18.32 27.32
C ASN A 426 -42.83 -18.32 25.85
N GLU A 427 -44.14 -18.47 25.63
CA GLU A 427 -44.79 -18.39 24.30
C GLU A 427 -44.70 -17.01 23.61
N TYR A 428 -44.28 -15.99 24.38
CA TYR A 428 -44.08 -14.61 23.96
C TYR A 428 -42.63 -14.30 23.57
N ASP A 429 -41.72 -15.26 23.75
CA ASP A 429 -40.31 -15.08 23.42
C ASP A 429 -40.13 -15.09 21.90
N HIS A 430 -39.45 -14.07 21.38
CA HIS A 430 -39.08 -13.97 19.99
C HIS A 430 -37.61 -14.37 19.83
N PRO A 431 -37.31 -15.53 19.21
CA PRO A 431 -35.93 -15.89 18.97
C PRO A 431 -35.29 -14.87 18.02
N TYR A 432 -34.02 -14.56 18.27
CA TYR A 432 -33.20 -13.75 17.38
C TYR A 432 -31.86 -14.45 17.12
N SER A 433 -31.29 -14.13 15.96
CA SER A 433 -29.97 -14.55 15.53
C SER A 433 -29.39 -13.40 14.73
N PHE A 434 -28.24 -12.89 15.17
CA PHE A 434 -27.52 -11.84 14.45
C PHE A 434 -26.13 -12.35 14.12
N GLU A 435 -25.85 -12.45 12.83
CA GLU A 435 -24.56 -12.78 12.25
C GLU A 435 -24.40 -11.89 11.02
N TYR A 436 -23.25 -11.25 10.89
CA TYR A 436 -22.96 -10.38 9.76
C TYR A 436 -21.59 -10.78 9.20
N SER A 437 -21.58 -11.36 8.00
CA SER A 437 -20.33 -11.87 7.39
C SER A 437 -19.28 -10.76 7.27
N GLY A 438 -18.03 -11.10 7.62
CA GLY A 438 -16.91 -10.17 7.65
C GLY A 438 -16.88 -9.26 8.88
N TYR A 439 -17.79 -9.47 9.84
CA TYR A 439 -17.84 -8.73 11.10
C TYR A 439 -17.75 -9.65 12.30
N TYR A 440 -17.17 -9.13 13.38
CA TYR A 440 -17.15 -9.75 14.70
C TYR A 440 -17.80 -8.84 15.73
N LEU A 441 -18.29 -9.42 16.81
CA LEU A 441 -18.88 -8.70 17.93
C LEU A 441 -17.81 -7.89 18.66
N SER A 442 -17.99 -6.57 18.72
CA SER A 442 -17.03 -5.62 19.29
C SER A 442 -17.56 -4.85 20.49
N ALA A 443 -18.85 -4.92 20.80
CA ALA A 443 -19.43 -4.42 22.04
C ALA A 443 -20.88 -4.92 22.21
N VAL A 444 -21.40 -4.78 23.44
CA VAL A 444 -22.83 -4.87 23.73
C VAL A 444 -23.27 -3.58 24.43
N ASN A 445 -24.16 -2.82 23.81
CA ASN A 445 -24.64 -1.55 24.34
C ASN A 445 -26.02 -1.73 24.98
N GLY A 446 -26.10 -1.53 26.30
CA GLY A 446 -27.36 -1.61 27.06
C GLY A 446 -28.04 -0.25 27.29
N PHE A 447 -29.37 -0.22 27.24
CA PHE A 447 -30.20 0.97 27.44
C PHE A 447 -30.33 1.43 28.92
N GLY A 448 -29.82 0.62 29.84
CA GLY A 448 -29.86 0.84 31.29
C GLY A 448 -30.83 -0.10 32.01
N ILE A 449 -31.28 0.33 33.19
CA ILE A 449 -32.19 -0.45 34.05
C ILE A 449 -33.64 -0.24 33.61
N ASN A 450 -34.38 -1.34 33.41
CA ASN A 450 -35.82 -1.29 33.21
C ASN A 450 -36.50 -0.85 34.52
N THR A 451 -37.15 0.31 34.52
CA THR A 451 -37.78 0.87 35.72
C THR A 451 -39.20 0.35 35.99
N ASP A 452 -39.72 -0.54 35.15
CA ASP A 452 -40.96 -1.26 35.45
C ASP A 452 -40.75 -2.20 36.65
N PRO A 453 -41.62 -2.14 37.67
CA PRO A 453 -41.50 -2.98 38.86
C PRO A 453 -41.44 -4.49 38.61
N ARG A 454 -41.92 -4.97 37.45
CA ARG A 454 -41.92 -6.39 37.06
C ARG A 454 -40.56 -6.91 36.60
N PHE A 455 -39.67 -6.02 36.17
CA PHE A 455 -38.41 -6.39 35.53
C PHE A 455 -37.21 -6.03 36.39
N ARG A 456 -36.95 -4.72 36.61
CA ARG A 456 -35.71 -4.21 37.28
C ARG A 456 -34.40 -4.81 36.73
N SER A 457 -34.43 -5.28 35.50
CA SER A 457 -33.33 -5.94 34.77
C SER A 457 -32.75 -5.00 33.71
N LEU A 458 -31.95 -5.53 32.78
CA LEU A 458 -31.54 -4.81 31.58
C LEU A 458 -32.80 -4.48 30.76
N ASP A 459 -32.91 -3.22 30.33
CA ASP A 459 -34.12 -2.73 29.65
C ASP A 459 -34.17 -3.13 28.18
N ALA A 460 -33.09 -2.81 27.47
CA ALA A 460 -32.87 -3.19 26.10
C ALA A 460 -31.36 -3.22 25.81
N LEU A 461 -30.96 -3.85 24.72
CA LEU A 461 -29.58 -3.82 24.23
C LEU A 461 -29.51 -3.86 22.71
N VAL A 462 -28.34 -3.48 22.18
CA VAL A 462 -27.92 -3.76 20.81
C VAL A 462 -26.52 -4.38 20.81
N TYR A 463 -26.29 -5.31 19.91
CA TYR A 463 -24.97 -5.86 19.63
C TYR A 463 -24.26 -4.96 18.61
N VAL A 464 -23.01 -4.63 18.87
CA VAL A 464 -22.17 -3.80 18.00
C VAL A 464 -21.16 -4.70 17.31
N TYR A 465 -21.08 -4.59 16.00
CA TYR A 465 -20.24 -5.41 15.16
C TYR A 465 -19.20 -4.56 14.44
N LYS A 466 -17.94 -4.96 14.46
CA LYS A 466 -16.84 -4.34 13.70
C LYS A 466 -16.37 -5.23 12.56
N PRO A 467 -15.94 -4.64 11.43
CA PRO A 467 -15.30 -5.38 10.36
C PRO A 467 -14.04 -6.07 10.89
N ASP A 468 -13.84 -7.31 10.50
CA ASP A 468 -12.58 -8.00 10.82
C ASP A 468 -11.43 -7.41 9.99
N VAL A 469 -10.56 -6.67 10.66
CA VAL A 469 -9.30 -6.17 10.10
C VAL A 469 -8.13 -6.92 10.72
N SER A 470 -8.16 -8.25 10.74
CA SER A 470 -7.04 -9.10 11.16
C SER A 470 -5.87 -9.02 10.18
N ILE A 471 -5.21 -7.86 10.10
CA ILE A 471 -3.77 -7.84 9.85
C ILE A 471 -3.19 -6.69 10.68
N ARG A 472 -2.86 -6.98 11.95
CA ARG A 472 -1.79 -6.29 12.70
C ARG A 472 -0.40 -6.72 12.22
N ASP A 473 -0.33 -7.48 11.13
CA ASP A 473 0.90 -8.02 10.57
C ASP A 473 1.32 -7.33 9.25
N LEU A 474 2.52 -6.73 9.34
CA LEU A 474 3.58 -6.70 8.31
C LEU A 474 3.56 -5.56 7.26
N ASN A 475 4.49 -4.62 7.49
CA ASN A 475 5.30 -3.87 6.50
C ASN A 475 4.52 -3.19 5.37
N THR A 476 3.59 -2.29 5.69
CA THR A 476 3.14 -1.29 4.71
C THR A 476 3.82 0.04 5.02
N SER A 477 4.39 0.68 4.00
CA SER A 477 4.92 2.06 4.03
C SER A 477 3.85 3.10 4.33
N ILE A 478 2.61 2.71 4.65
CA ILE A 478 1.49 3.60 4.90
C ILE A 478 0.64 3.07 6.07
N VAL A 479 0.31 3.93 7.03
CA VAL A 479 -0.50 3.67 8.23
C VAL A 479 -1.59 4.73 8.32
N GLU A 480 -2.87 4.35 8.40
CA GLU A 480 -3.97 5.30 8.61
C GLU A 480 -4.42 5.27 10.08
N ILE A 481 -4.42 6.44 10.71
CA ILE A 481 -4.95 6.68 12.06
C ILE A 481 -6.39 7.18 11.90
N PRO A 482 -7.39 6.40 12.35
CA PRO A 482 -8.78 6.81 12.38
C PRO A 482 -8.96 7.98 13.36
N VAL A 483 -9.75 9.00 13.00
CA VAL A 483 -9.88 10.19 13.87
C VAL A 483 -10.56 9.91 15.21
N GLN A 484 -11.35 8.84 15.30
CA GLN A 484 -11.97 8.39 16.55
C GLN A 484 -10.96 7.82 17.56
N ASP A 485 -9.74 7.52 17.13
CA ASP A 485 -8.66 7.00 17.97
C ASP A 485 -7.79 8.14 18.52
N TYR A 486 -8.36 9.34 18.68
CA TYR A 486 -7.63 10.47 19.25
C TYR A 486 -7.19 10.18 20.70
N TYR A 487 -5.95 10.56 21.00
CA TYR A 487 -5.36 10.43 22.33
C TYR A 487 -5.90 11.46 23.31
N ASP A 488 -6.08 12.71 22.91
CA ASP A 488 -6.59 13.77 23.79
C ASP A 488 -7.24 14.87 22.95
N THR A 489 -8.26 15.54 23.52
CA THR A 489 -8.99 16.64 22.89
C THR A 489 -9.43 17.66 23.92
N THR A 490 -9.36 18.94 23.58
CA THR A 490 -9.75 20.04 24.48
C THR A 490 -11.24 20.38 24.41
N SER A 491 -11.92 20.15 23.28
CA SER A 491 -13.39 20.27 23.14
C SER A 491 -13.95 19.81 21.78
N ALA A 492 -13.29 18.89 21.09
CA ALA A 492 -13.75 18.46 19.76
C ALA A 492 -14.91 17.46 19.82
N ASP A 493 -15.94 17.68 18.99
CA ASP A 493 -17.13 16.84 18.92
C ASP A 493 -17.04 15.80 17.79
N VAL A 494 -17.52 14.59 18.04
CA VAL A 494 -17.54 13.50 17.05
C VAL A 494 -18.89 13.50 16.33
N GLU A 495 -18.86 13.51 15.00
CA GLU A 495 -20.05 13.42 14.14
C GLU A 495 -19.93 12.22 13.19
N LYS A 496 -21.04 11.53 12.91
CA LYS A 496 -21.06 10.38 11.98
C LYS A 496 -20.91 10.86 10.53
N GLU A 497 -19.92 10.35 9.80
CA GLU A 497 -19.69 10.63 8.38
C GLU A 497 -19.74 9.33 7.57
N VAL A 498 -20.97 8.96 7.21
CA VAL A 498 -21.31 7.63 6.70
C VAL A 498 -20.63 7.31 5.35
N MET A 499 -20.44 8.31 4.48
CA MET A 499 -19.81 8.10 3.18
C MET A 499 -18.33 7.77 3.27
N LEU A 500 -17.68 8.33 4.28
CA LEU A 500 -16.30 8.02 4.57
C LEU A 500 -16.20 6.88 5.60
N ASN A 501 -17.28 6.13 5.85
CA ASN A 501 -17.26 4.92 6.67
C ASN A 501 -16.56 5.16 8.03
N GLY A 502 -16.97 6.22 8.71
CA GLY A 502 -16.38 6.55 10.00
C GLY A 502 -17.01 7.77 10.62
N ASN A 503 -16.32 8.28 11.62
CA ASN A 503 -16.66 9.53 12.26
C ASN A 503 -15.74 10.64 11.78
N VAL A 504 -16.18 11.88 11.94
CA VAL A 504 -15.37 13.08 11.76
C VAL A 504 -15.27 13.82 13.06
N LEU A 505 -14.10 14.42 13.29
CA LEU A 505 -13.86 15.24 14.44
C LEU A 505 -14.07 16.71 14.06
N ASN A 506 -15.07 17.34 14.66
CA ASN A 506 -15.35 18.76 14.56
C ASN A 506 -14.42 19.52 15.50
N ILE A 507 -13.39 20.17 14.95
CA ILE A 507 -12.39 20.91 15.75
C ILE A 507 -12.61 22.41 15.53
N PRO A 508 -13.09 23.16 16.55
CA PRO A 508 -13.32 24.59 16.42
C PRO A 508 -12.04 25.39 16.65
N SER A 509 -12.09 26.69 16.31
CA SER A 509 -10.97 27.61 16.44
C SER A 509 -10.45 27.68 17.87
N GLY A 510 -9.13 27.58 18.04
CA GLY A 510 -8.44 27.63 19.32
C GLY A 510 -8.18 26.27 19.95
N GLU A 511 -8.88 25.22 19.50
CA GLU A 511 -8.81 23.89 20.08
C GLU A 511 -7.77 23.00 19.41
N SER A 512 -7.38 21.94 20.12
CA SER A 512 -6.42 20.97 19.62
C SER A 512 -6.84 19.55 19.90
N VAL A 513 -6.46 18.65 18.99
CA VAL A 513 -6.56 17.21 19.13
C VAL A 513 -5.17 16.60 19.03
N THR A 514 -4.92 15.53 19.77
CA THR A 514 -3.67 14.77 19.73
C THR A 514 -3.95 13.33 19.32
N PHE A 515 -3.10 12.75 18.48
CA PHE A 515 -3.18 11.36 18.01
C PHE A 515 -1.89 10.63 18.35
N ASN A 516 -1.98 9.37 18.77
CA ASN A 516 -0.82 8.51 18.94
C ASN A 516 -0.42 7.84 17.62
N VAL A 517 0.88 7.71 17.40
CA VAL A 517 1.43 6.93 16.30
C VAL A 517 1.63 5.48 16.75
N ASP A 518 0.60 4.65 16.53
CA ASP A 518 0.60 3.23 16.88
C ASP A 518 0.95 2.39 15.64
N GLY A 519 2.22 2.02 15.48
CA GLY A 519 2.67 1.19 14.37
C GLY A 519 4.01 0.52 14.65
N ASN A 520 3.98 -0.78 14.97
CA ASN A 520 5.18 -1.62 14.98
C ASN A 520 5.86 -1.46 13.60
N SER A 521 7.09 -0.95 13.55
CA SER A 521 7.93 -0.64 12.36
C SER A 521 7.91 0.78 11.77
N LEU A 522 7.31 1.78 12.42
CA LEU A 522 7.44 3.19 12.00
C LEU A 522 8.74 3.83 12.53
N GLU A 523 9.71 4.06 11.64
CA GLU A 523 10.92 4.85 11.92
C GLU A 523 11.36 5.60 10.65
N GLY A 524 11.46 6.94 10.70
CA GLY A 524 12.06 7.74 9.63
C GLY A 524 11.25 8.93 9.12
N ASP A 525 11.72 9.54 8.02
CA ASP A 525 11.05 10.65 7.33
C ASP A 525 9.70 10.17 6.75
N SER A 526 8.64 10.84 7.17
CA SER A 526 7.25 10.52 6.88
C SER A 526 6.50 11.73 6.34
N ASP A 527 5.60 11.47 5.38
CA ASP A 527 4.56 12.40 4.99
C ASP A 527 3.29 12.10 5.79
N LEU A 528 2.61 13.15 6.24
CA LEU A 528 1.25 13.07 6.75
C LEU A 528 0.29 13.48 5.64
N LEU A 529 -0.76 12.71 5.42
CA LEU A 529 -1.86 13.04 4.54
C LEU A 529 -3.11 13.19 5.41
N ILE A 530 -3.60 14.42 5.55
CA ILE A 530 -4.84 14.68 6.29
C ILE A 530 -6.02 14.71 5.32
N THR A 531 -7.15 14.16 5.74
CA THR A 531 -8.43 14.28 5.02
C THR A 531 -9.32 15.21 5.84
N TYR A 532 -9.76 16.32 5.25
CA TYR A 532 -10.54 17.32 5.99
C TYR A 532 -11.61 18.00 5.12
N SER A 533 -12.59 18.61 5.79
CA SER A 533 -13.59 19.51 5.23
C SER A 533 -13.62 20.83 6.00
N THR A 534 -13.83 21.94 5.30
CA THR A 534 -14.05 23.26 5.91
C THR A 534 -14.86 24.16 4.98
N ASP A 535 -15.85 24.85 5.56
CA ASP A 535 -16.77 25.78 4.89
C ASP A 535 -16.20 27.21 4.78
N THR A 536 -15.02 27.43 5.36
CA THR A 536 -14.36 28.72 5.42
C THR A 536 -12.86 28.55 5.24
N LYS A 537 -12.16 29.62 4.85
CA LYS A 537 -10.69 29.61 4.90
C LYS A 537 -10.26 29.43 6.36
N SER A 538 -9.55 28.35 6.62
CA SER A 538 -9.12 27.94 7.96
C SER A 538 -7.61 27.83 8.01
N SER A 539 -7.03 27.83 9.19
CA SER A 539 -5.61 27.53 9.35
C SER A 539 -5.36 26.62 10.55
N ILE A 540 -4.41 25.71 10.39
CA ILE A 540 -4.03 24.74 11.41
C ILE A 540 -2.54 24.81 11.71
N THR A 541 -2.17 24.38 12.90
CA THR A 541 -0.80 24.06 13.28
C THR A 541 -0.76 22.56 13.55
N ILE A 542 0.07 21.82 12.82
CA ILE A 542 0.30 20.40 13.02
C ILE A 542 1.74 20.15 13.47
N GLY A 543 1.97 19.29 14.44
CA GLY A 543 3.32 19.00 14.90
C GLY A 543 3.44 17.71 15.69
N VAL A 544 4.68 17.34 15.97
CA VAL A 544 5.01 16.22 16.85
C VAL A 544 5.45 16.79 18.19
N ALA A 545 4.67 16.52 19.24
CA ALA A 545 4.81 17.18 20.54
C ALA A 545 6.21 16.97 21.13
N GLU A 546 6.69 15.73 21.07
CA GLU A 546 7.97 15.27 21.61
C GLU A 546 9.17 15.90 20.88
N LYS A 547 9.01 16.24 19.60
CA LYS A 547 10.09 16.74 18.72
C LYS A 547 10.06 18.26 18.57
N ASN A 548 9.11 18.95 19.21
CA ASN A 548 8.91 20.41 19.15
C ASN A 548 8.93 20.98 17.71
N LYS A 549 8.41 20.21 16.75
CA LYS A 549 8.41 20.55 15.32
C LYS A 549 6.98 20.74 14.86
N TYR A 550 6.63 21.98 14.52
CA TYR A 550 5.29 22.38 14.11
C TYR A 550 5.30 23.04 12.73
N ILE A 551 4.27 22.78 11.94
CA ILE A 551 4.03 23.36 10.62
C ILE A 551 2.65 24.02 10.67
N SER A 552 2.59 25.30 10.34
CA SER A 552 1.33 26.00 10.14
C SER A 552 0.90 25.91 8.67
N LEU A 553 -0.38 25.65 8.44
CA LEU A 553 -0.96 25.43 7.12
C LEU A 553 -2.23 26.27 6.98
N GLU A 554 -2.36 26.94 5.85
CA GLU A 554 -3.61 27.53 5.39
C GLU A 554 -4.40 26.48 4.62
N LEU A 555 -5.69 26.38 4.92
CA LEU A 555 -6.63 25.43 4.36
C LEU A 555 -7.71 26.20 3.57
N PRO A 556 -7.86 25.97 2.26
CA PRO A 556 -8.96 26.55 1.50
C PRO A 556 -10.31 25.94 1.90
N GLU A 557 -11.37 26.69 1.64
CA GLU A 557 -12.75 26.20 1.65
C GLU A 557 -12.90 25.05 0.65
N THR A 558 -13.58 23.98 1.07
CA THR A 558 -13.61 22.71 0.34
C THR A 558 -14.73 22.59 -0.68
N ASP A 559 -15.84 23.30 -0.49
CA ASP A 559 -17.08 23.11 -1.25
C ASP A 559 -16.95 23.46 -2.73
N ASN A 560 -15.99 24.33 -3.08
CA ASN A 560 -15.74 24.77 -4.45
C ASN A 560 -14.60 24.01 -5.16
N LEU A 561 -14.09 22.94 -4.55
CA LEU A 561 -12.97 22.15 -5.08
C LEU A 561 -13.46 20.78 -5.60
N ASN A 562 -12.64 20.15 -6.46
CA ASN A 562 -12.86 18.76 -6.88
C ASN A 562 -12.64 17.84 -5.67
N SER A 563 -13.73 17.52 -4.97
CA SER A 563 -13.74 17.00 -3.60
C SER A 563 -14.75 15.86 -3.47
N THR A 564 -14.49 14.93 -2.56
CA THR A 564 -15.43 13.85 -2.27
C THR A 564 -16.57 14.41 -1.42
N LYS A 565 -17.81 14.32 -1.92
CA LYS A 565 -18.99 14.76 -1.17
C LYS A 565 -19.35 13.75 -0.08
N GLY A 566 -19.11 14.13 1.17
CA GLY A 566 -19.65 13.44 2.34
C GLY A 566 -21.05 13.93 2.69
N ILE A 567 -21.61 13.38 3.77
CA ILE A 567 -22.89 13.82 4.33
C ILE A 567 -22.78 15.19 4.97
N SER A 568 -21.65 15.45 5.64
CA SER A 568 -21.47 16.59 6.51
C SER A 568 -20.54 17.66 5.92
N GLY A 569 -20.03 17.46 4.70
CA GLY A 569 -19.21 18.42 3.98
C GLY A 569 -18.52 17.83 2.75
N HIS A 570 -17.75 18.66 2.06
CA HIS A 570 -16.87 18.26 0.96
C HIS A 570 -15.46 17.98 1.48
N TYR A 571 -14.91 16.81 1.21
CA TYR A 571 -13.63 16.37 1.75
C TYR A 571 -12.53 16.40 0.70
N ILE A 572 -11.37 16.90 1.10
CA ILE A 572 -10.15 16.89 0.31
C ILE A 572 -9.00 16.32 1.14
N GLU A 573 -8.00 15.77 0.46
CA GLU A 573 -6.78 15.31 1.10
C GLU A 573 -5.62 16.30 0.88
N LYS A 574 -4.80 16.49 1.91
CA LYS A 574 -3.64 17.38 1.89
C LYS A 574 -2.40 16.70 2.44
N PHE A 575 -1.37 16.58 1.61
CA PHE A 575 -0.05 16.13 2.02
C PHE A 575 0.69 17.20 2.81
N ILE A 576 1.40 16.75 3.85
CA ILE A 576 2.20 17.54 4.77
C ILE A 576 3.50 16.77 4.99
N SER A 577 4.58 17.28 4.42
CA SER A 577 5.88 16.64 4.47
C SER A 577 6.75 17.11 5.64
N LYS A 578 7.88 16.42 5.84
CA LYS A 578 8.97 16.75 6.77
C LYS A 578 8.74 16.34 8.22
N PHE A 579 7.93 15.32 8.48
CA PHE A 579 7.91 14.72 9.82
C PHE A 579 8.95 13.62 9.89
N ASN A 580 9.65 13.52 11.01
CA ASN A 580 10.38 12.32 11.34
C ASN A 580 9.54 11.67 12.44
N LEU A 581 8.93 10.54 12.16
CA LEU A 581 8.00 9.88 13.08
C LEU A 581 8.60 8.58 13.59
N SER A 582 8.30 8.28 14.84
CA SER A 582 8.68 7.07 15.56
C SER A 582 7.44 6.51 16.24
N GLU A 583 7.47 5.22 16.55
CA GLU A 583 6.42 4.58 17.35
C GLU A 583 6.21 5.34 18.67
N ASN A 584 4.94 5.54 19.06
CA ASN A 584 4.49 6.29 20.23
C ASN A 584 4.67 7.82 20.18
N ASP A 585 5.17 8.39 19.07
CA ASP A 585 5.12 9.85 18.87
C ASP A 585 3.66 10.35 18.90
N LYS A 586 3.47 11.60 19.30
CA LYS A 586 2.14 12.24 19.35
C LYS A 586 2.01 13.34 18.30
N ILE A 587 1.09 13.14 17.36
CA ILE A 587 0.73 14.15 16.37
C ILE A 587 -0.33 15.06 16.98
N ASN A 588 0.00 16.33 17.21
CA ASN A 588 -0.93 17.35 17.65
C ASN A 588 -1.40 18.19 16.46
N ILE A 589 -2.72 18.40 16.36
CA ILE A 589 -3.34 19.30 15.39
C ILE A 589 -4.14 20.35 16.16
N LYS A 590 -3.76 21.60 16.01
CA LYS A 590 -4.46 22.78 16.56
C LYS A 590 -5.09 23.58 15.44
N VAL A 591 -6.35 23.96 15.59
CA VAL A 591 -7.01 24.90 14.67
C VAL A 591 -6.75 26.32 15.16
N ASN A 592 -6.06 27.13 14.36
CA ASN A 592 -5.74 28.51 14.71
C ASN A 592 -6.88 29.46 14.31
N ILE A 593 -7.43 29.26 13.12
CA ILE A 593 -8.50 30.08 12.52
C ILE A 593 -9.53 29.15 11.88
N GLY A 594 -10.81 29.47 12.06
CA GLY A 594 -11.92 28.77 11.42
C GLY A 594 -12.32 27.48 12.15
N LYS A 595 -12.94 26.56 11.42
CA LYS A 595 -13.37 25.25 11.91
C LYS A 595 -13.05 24.20 10.86
N ILE A 596 -12.52 23.06 11.28
CA ILE A 596 -12.32 21.91 10.39
C ILE A 596 -13.11 20.70 10.86
N LYS A 597 -13.55 19.90 9.90
CA LYS A 597 -13.95 18.51 10.12
C LYS A 597 -12.81 17.62 9.67
N LEU A 598 -12.08 17.03 10.62
CA LEU A 598 -10.99 16.11 10.33
C LEU A 598 -11.56 14.70 10.21
N PHE A 599 -11.27 14.02 9.10
CA PHE A 599 -11.75 12.66 8.84
C PHE A 599 -10.68 11.58 9.07
N SER A 600 -9.47 11.76 8.56
CA SER A 600 -8.38 10.79 8.78
C SER A 600 -7.00 11.42 8.67
N ILE A 601 -6.02 10.75 9.30
CA ILE A 601 -4.60 11.04 9.17
C ILE A 601 -3.93 9.79 8.63
N ILE A 602 -3.25 9.90 7.50
CA ILE A 602 -2.49 8.81 6.91
C ILE A 602 -1.01 9.16 6.99
N ILE A 603 -0.22 8.32 7.63
CA ILE A 603 1.24 8.37 7.69
C ILE A 603 1.77 7.56 6.52
N LYS A 604 2.55 8.19 5.64
CA LYS A 604 3.30 7.53 4.55
C LYS A 604 4.79 7.58 4.86
N ASN A 605 5.37 6.44 5.22
CA ASN A 605 6.78 6.23 5.45
C ASN A 605 7.52 5.96 4.12
N PHE A 606 8.63 6.65 3.85
CA PHE A 606 9.44 6.37 2.67
C PHE A 606 10.52 5.36 3.01
N SER A 607 10.52 4.20 2.36
CA SER A 607 11.74 3.37 2.27
C SER A 607 12.75 4.06 1.33
N GLU A 608 13.46 5.06 1.88
CA GLU A 608 14.67 5.81 1.47
C GLU A 608 14.96 6.16 -0.02
N ASN A 609 15.08 7.47 -0.31
CA ASN A 609 15.93 8.01 -1.38
C ASN A 609 17.05 8.85 -0.75
N ILE A 610 18.32 8.53 -1.04
CA ILE A 610 19.46 9.18 -0.38
C ILE A 610 19.76 10.56 -0.97
N ARG A 611 19.97 11.55 -0.11
CA ARG A 611 20.38 12.92 -0.49
C ARG A 611 21.87 13.12 -0.19
N GLY A 612 22.59 13.82 -1.08
CA GLY A 612 23.98 14.24 -0.82
C GLY A 612 25.08 13.54 -1.63
N LEU A 613 24.74 12.69 -2.61
CA LEU A 613 25.69 11.99 -3.49
C LEU A 613 26.03 12.80 -4.75
N ASN A 614 26.15 14.12 -4.65
CA ASN A 614 26.51 14.95 -5.79
C ASN A 614 28.01 14.81 -6.09
N GLY A 615 28.35 14.32 -7.28
CA GLY A 615 29.74 14.04 -7.61
C GLY A 615 29.91 13.20 -8.87
N THR A 616 31.16 13.02 -9.31
CA THR A 616 31.49 12.15 -10.45
C THR A 616 31.87 10.76 -9.95
N TYR A 617 31.16 9.75 -10.45
CA TYR A 617 31.32 8.35 -10.08
C TYR A 617 31.46 7.48 -11.33
N GLN A 618 32.05 6.29 -11.17
CA GLN A 618 31.78 5.15 -12.03
C GLN A 618 30.70 4.28 -11.39
N ILE A 619 29.87 3.62 -12.20
CA ILE A 619 28.80 2.74 -11.73
C ILE A 619 29.24 1.30 -11.98
N VAL A 620 29.65 0.61 -10.92
CA VAL A 620 30.28 -0.73 -10.97
C VAL A 620 29.23 -1.80 -10.69
N THR A 621 29.15 -2.85 -11.52
CA THR A 621 28.19 -3.94 -11.28
C THR A 621 28.61 -4.84 -10.11
N ALA A 622 27.64 -5.27 -9.30
CA ALA A 622 27.85 -6.25 -8.23
C ALA A 622 28.08 -7.69 -8.73
N LEU A 623 27.94 -7.95 -10.04
CA LEU A 623 28.13 -9.29 -10.60
C LEU A 623 29.60 -9.74 -10.52
N ASN A 624 30.55 -8.80 -10.67
CA ASN A 624 31.99 -9.08 -10.60
C ASN A 624 32.83 -7.98 -9.92
N ASP A 625 32.18 -6.93 -9.41
CA ASP A 625 32.80 -5.79 -8.71
C ASP A 625 33.92 -5.08 -9.49
N PHE A 626 33.90 -5.19 -10.82
CA PHE A 626 34.94 -4.64 -11.70
C PHE A 626 34.38 -3.95 -12.94
N SER A 627 33.47 -4.61 -13.66
CA SER A 627 32.91 -4.04 -14.88
C SER A 627 32.02 -2.84 -14.55
N VAL A 628 32.03 -1.83 -15.42
CA VAL A 628 31.34 -0.56 -15.19
C VAL A 628 30.31 -0.31 -16.28
N ILE A 629 29.29 0.50 -15.95
CA ILE A 629 28.39 1.06 -16.95
C ILE A 629 29.18 2.07 -17.80
N ASP A 630 29.34 1.71 -19.06
CA ASP A 630 30.08 2.42 -20.09
C ASP A 630 29.11 2.92 -21.16
N LEU A 631 29.28 4.17 -21.58
CA LEU A 631 28.59 4.71 -22.75
C LEU A 631 29.30 4.30 -24.05
N ASN A 632 28.64 3.47 -24.86
CA ASN A 632 29.03 3.29 -26.25
C ASN A 632 28.80 4.60 -27.01
N VAL A 633 29.87 5.36 -27.28
CA VAL A 633 29.79 6.72 -27.82
C VAL A 633 29.22 6.79 -29.25
N THR A 634 29.21 5.67 -29.98
CA THR A 634 28.68 5.58 -31.35
C THR A 634 27.19 5.27 -31.37
N THR A 635 26.76 4.23 -30.66
CA THR A 635 25.33 3.85 -30.61
C THR A 635 24.54 4.60 -29.56
N LYS A 636 25.24 5.24 -28.62
CA LYS A 636 24.72 5.86 -27.40
C LYS A 636 24.16 4.88 -26.36
N ASP A 637 24.32 3.57 -26.56
CA ASP A 637 23.89 2.56 -25.59
C ASP A 637 24.72 2.60 -24.31
N ALA A 638 24.05 2.43 -23.16
CA ALA A 638 24.70 2.07 -21.91
C ALA A 638 24.94 0.55 -21.91
N ILE A 639 26.20 0.18 -21.78
CA ILE A 639 26.67 -1.20 -21.84
C ILE A 639 27.56 -1.49 -20.63
N LEU A 640 27.72 -2.77 -20.32
CA LEU A 640 28.69 -3.23 -19.34
C LEU A 640 30.03 -3.48 -20.05
N TYR A 641 31.11 -2.89 -19.53
CA TYR A 641 32.45 -3.05 -20.09
C TYR A 641 33.52 -3.10 -19.00
N GLU A 642 34.69 -3.66 -19.31
CA GLU A 642 35.84 -3.62 -18.41
C GLU A 642 36.29 -2.17 -18.14
N ASN A 643 36.67 -1.87 -16.90
CA ASN A 643 37.05 -0.51 -16.54
C ASN A 643 38.33 -0.09 -17.27
N HIS A 644 38.26 0.98 -18.06
CA HIS A 644 39.37 1.61 -18.76
C HIS A 644 39.50 3.11 -18.44
N TYR A 645 38.76 3.59 -17.44
CA TYR A 645 38.82 4.95 -16.89
C TYR A 645 38.59 6.08 -17.89
N GLY A 646 37.90 5.78 -18.98
CA GLY A 646 37.51 6.77 -19.98
C GLY A 646 36.41 7.70 -19.46
N ASP A 647 36.28 8.90 -20.03
CA ASP A 647 35.22 9.84 -19.65
C ASP A 647 33.82 9.32 -19.99
N ASN A 648 33.71 8.37 -20.92
CA ASN A 648 32.47 7.62 -21.24
C ASN A 648 32.08 6.59 -20.17
N GLN A 649 32.94 6.31 -19.19
CA GLN A 649 32.65 5.44 -18.04
C GLN A 649 32.39 6.23 -16.74
N LYS A 650 32.36 7.57 -16.84
CA LYS A 650 32.21 8.48 -15.70
C LYS A 650 30.90 9.23 -15.81
N TRP A 651 30.20 9.30 -14.68
CA TRP A 651 28.85 9.83 -14.58
C TRP A 651 28.77 10.83 -13.43
N TYR A 652 28.31 12.04 -13.69
CA TYR A 652 28.07 13.04 -12.66
C TYR A 652 26.65 12.92 -12.14
N PHE A 653 26.52 12.51 -10.89
CA PHE A 653 25.25 12.45 -10.19
C PHE A 653 24.93 13.86 -9.70
N GLU A 654 23.79 14.38 -10.13
CA GLU A 654 23.29 15.68 -9.70
C GLU A 654 21.89 15.51 -9.13
N TYR A 655 21.78 15.71 -7.82
CA TYR A 655 20.51 15.69 -7.14
C TYR A 655 19.69 16.93 -7.49
N ASP A 656 18.56 16.70 -8.12
CA ASP A 656 17.56 17.73 -8.38
C ASP A 656 16.56 17.72 -7.22
N SER A 657 16.69 18.69 -6.31
CA SER A 657 15.81 18.83 -5.14
C SER A 657 14.36 19.07 -5.52
N ASN A 658 14.09 19.61 -6.72
CA ASN A 658 12.72 19.85 -7.19
C ASN A 658 12.07 18.56 -7.71
N LYS A 659 12.88 17.61 -8.22
CA LYS A 659 12.40 16.30 -8.69
C LYS A 659 12.55 15.19 -7.65
N ASN A 660 13.21 15.48 -6.52
CA ASN A 660 13.57 14.53 -5.45
C ASN A 660 14.20 13.25 -6.04
N ALA A 661 15.11 13.42 -7.00
CA ALA A 661 15.75 12.38 -7.79
C ALA A 661 17.06 12.89 -8.40
N TYR A 662 17.90 11.99 -8.92
CA TYR A 662 19.17 12.33 -9.56
C TYR A 662 19.07 12.36 -11.08
N GLN A 663 19.71 13.35 -11.71
CA GLN A 663 20.20 13.19 -13.07
C GLN A 663 21.59 12.56 -13.03
N ILE A 664 21.84 11.61 -13.92
CA ILE A 664 23.13 10.93 -14.03
C ILE A 664 23.76 11.41 -15.35
N LYS A 665 24.51 12.52 -15.30
CA LYS A 665 25.06 13.20 -16.48
C LYS A 665 26.29 12.48 -17.02
N SER A 666 26.39 12.33 -18.33
CA SER A 666 27.58 11.76 -18.95
C SER A 666 28.75 12.74 -18.84
N MET A 667 29.92 12.27 -18.40
CA MET A 667 31.12 13.10 -18.41
C MET A 667 31.75 13.21 -19.82
N TRP A 668 31.38 12.32 -20.75
CA TRP A 668 31.78 12.38 -22.16
C TRP A 668 31.09 13.53 -22.91
N ASN A 669 29.79 13.73 -22.70
CA ASN A 669 29.04 14.90 -23.15
C ASN A 669 28.15 15.38 -22.01
N LYS A 670 28.53 16.50 -21.39
CA LYS A 670 27.85 17.04 -20.19
C LYS A 670 26.42 17.50 -20.43
N ASN A 671 26.03 17.65 -21.70
CA ASN A 671 24.66 17.94 -22.08
C ASN A 671 23.80 16.68 -22.16
N ASP A 672 24.39 15.48 -22.14
CA ASP A 672 23.67 14.21 -22.20
C ASP A 672 23.58 13.56 -20.80
N VAL A 673 22.54 12.76 -20.57
CA VAL A 673 22.22 12.07 -19.32
C VAL A 673 21.86 10.61 -19.57
N LEU A 674 22.19 9.74 -18.61
CA LEU A 674 21.76 8.34 -18.59
C LEU A 674 20.24 8.28 -18.52
N THR A 675 19.66 7.64 -19.53
CA THR A 675 18.25 7.72 -19.86
C THR A 675 17.76 6.32 -20.14
N TRP A 676 16.63 5.94 -19.55
CA TRP A 676 15.91 4.78 -20.06
C TRP A 676 15.32 5.14 -21.43
N ASP A 677 15.76 4.46 -22.50
CA ASP A 677 15.19 4.60 -23.84
C ASP A 677 13.81 3.95 -23.89
N SER A 678 12.86 4.62 -23.24
CA SER A 678 11.47 4.19 -23.13
C SER A 678 10.67 4.36 -24.43
N ASN A 679 11.33 4.48 -25.58
CA ASN A 679 10.67 4.54 -26.88
C ASN A 679 10.15 3.15 -27.25
N GLY A 680 8.83 2.99 -27.17
CA GLY A 680 8.17 1.69 -27.30
C GLY A 680 8.53 0.75 -26.14
N ASN A 681 8.46 -0.56 -26.36
CA ASN A 681 8.75 -1.59 -25.34
C ASN A 681 10.25 -1.79 -25.06
N SER A 682 11.11 -0.86 -25.50
CA SER A 682 12.55 -0.96 -25.28
C SER A 682 12.85 -0.86 -23.78
N LYS A 683 13.55 -1.88 -23.26
CA LYS A 683 14.12 -1.87 -21.91
C LYS A 683 15.51 -1.25 -21.89
N ASN A 684 16.04 -0.83 -23.04
CA ASN A 684 17.42 -0.40 -23.19
C ASN A 684 17.71 0.91 -22.44
N VAL A 685 18.92 1.05 -21.93
CA VAL A 685 19.37 2.30 -21.30
C VAL A 685 20.42 2.94 -22.20
N ILE A 686 20.30 4.24 -22.45
CA ILE A 686 21.13 5.00 -23.39
C ILE A 686 21.61 6.31 -22.75
N SER A 687 22.48 7.06 -23.43
CA SER A 687 22.77 8.46 -23.10
C SER A 687 22.21 9.40 -24.14
N GLU A 688 21.34 10.32 -23.73
CA GLU A 688 20.63 11.25 -24.61
C GLU A 688 20.73 12.69 -24.08
N LEU A 689 20.55 13.67 -24.96
CA LEU A 689 20.48 15.09 -24.59
C LEU A 689 19.50 15.30 -23.43
N ASN A 690 19.98 16.02 -22.41
CA ASN A 690 19.24 16.30 -21.19
C ASN A 690 18.11 17.29 -21.48
N THR A 691 16.92 16.73 -21.64
CA THR A 691 15.67 17.46 -21.82
C THR A 691 14.85 17.48 -20.52
N GLN A 692 15.43 16.99 -19.42
CA GLN A 692 14.85 16.92 -18.08
C GLN A 692 13.52 16.13 -18.02
N LYS A 693 13.41 15.08 -18.84
CA LYS A 693 12.26 14.16 -18.83
C LYS A 693 12.39 13.08 -17.75
N ALA A 694 11.27 12.50 -17.32
CA ALA A 694 11.22 11.56 -16.19
C ALA A 694 12.11 10.31 -16.37
N GLU A 695 12.24 9.79 -17.60
CA GLU A 695 13.15 8.68 -17.96
C GLU A 695 14.64 9.00 -17.76
N GLN A 696 14.96 10.29 -17.62
CA GLN A 696 16.32 10.80 -17.39
C GLN A 696 16.61 11.03 -15.89
N TYR A 697 15.67 10.66 -15.01
CA TYR A 697 15.81 10.78 -13.56
C TYR A 697 15.76 9.43 -12.87
N TRP A 698 16.55 9.31 -11.81
CA TRP A 698 16.76 8.07 -11.08
C TRP A 698 16.65 8.29 -9.57
N LEU A 699 16.01 7.33 -8.89
CA LEU A 699 15.89 7.25 -7.44
C LEU A 699 16.94 6.27 -6.93
N LEU A 700 17.70 6.67 -5.91
CA LEU A 700 18.79 5.85 -5.36
C LEU A 700 18.38 5.29 -4.01
N SER A 701 18.31 3.97 -3.94
CA SER A 701 18.10 3.25 -2.69
C SER A 701 19.38 2.47 -2.35
N GLN A 702 20.14 2.94 -1.35
CA GLN A 702 21.28 2.18 -0.85
C GLN A 702 20.78 0.97 -0.09
N GLN A 703 21.42 -0.14 -0.37
CA GLN A 703 21.19 -1.41 0.28
C GLN A 703 22.21 -1.55 1.43
N LYS A 704 21.90 -2.41 2.39
CA LYS A 704 22.74 -2.62 3.59
C LYS A 704 24.18 -3.07 3.28
N ASP A 705 24.42 -3.63 2.10
CA ASP A 705 25.73 -4.08 1.62
C ASP A 705 26.54 -2.96 0.94
N GLY A 706 26.04 -1.73 0.93
CA GLY A 706 26.70 -0.56 0.35
C GLY A 706 26.46 -0.37 -1.15
N TYR A 707 25.81 -1.32 -1.82
CA TYR A 707 25.38 -1.17 -3.21
C TYR A 707 24.08 -0.37 -3.31
N TYR A 708 23.77 0.12 -4.49
CA TYR A 708 22.59 0.89 -4.79
C TYR A 708 21.70 0.12 -5.77
N ILE A 709 20.40 0.14 -5.50
CA ILE A 709 19.38 -0.12 -6.52
C ILE A 709 19.04 1.22 -7.13
N ILE A 710 19.32 1.36 -8.43
CA ILE A 710 19.10 2.58 -9.20
C ILE A 710 17.76 2.43 -9.90
N ARG A 711 16.74 3.03 -9.32
CA ARG A 711 15.34 2.87 -9.72
C ARG A 711 14.94 3.99 -10.66
N SER A 712 14.21 3.67 -11.72
CA SER A 712 13.72 4.70 -12.62
C SER A 712 12.74 5.61 -11.89
N LYS A 713 12.89 6.93 -12.02
CA LYS A 713 11.88 7.87 -11.53
C LYS A 713 10.60 7.80 -12.36
N LYS A 714 10.74 7.44 -13.65
CA LYS A 714 9.61 7.27 -14.58
C LYS A 714 8.71 6.10 -14.20
N ASN A 715 9.28 4.95 -13.84
CA ASN A 715 8.54 3.80 -13.30
C ASN A 715 9.30 3.18 -12.11
N PRO A 716 8.84 3.40 -10.86
CA PRO A 716 9.51 2.89 -9.68
C PRO A 716 9.56 1.37 -9.56
N VAL A 717 8.76 0.58 -10.29
CA VAL A 717 8.91 -0.89 -10.28
C VAL A 717 10.18 -1.31 -11.04
N MET A 718 10.63 -0.48 -11.98
CA MET A 718 11.73 -0.76 -12.88
C MET A 718 13.05 -0.21 -12.33
N VAL A 719 14.07 -1.05 -12.32
CA VAL A 719 15.41 -0.73 -11.83
C VAL A 719 16.44 -1.03 -12.91
N LEU A 720 17.59 -0.36 -12.86
CA LEU A 720 18.72 -0.72 -13.73
C LEU A 720 19.09 -2.19 -13.50
N ASP A 721 19.38 -2.87 -14.60
CA ASP A 721 19.56 -4.32 -14.66
C ASP A 721 20.59 -4.66 -15.76
N VAL A 722 21.55 -5.54 -15.44
CA VAL A 722 22.47 -6.09 -16.43
C VAL A 722 21.79 -7.26 -17.15
N LEU A 723 21.60 -7.13 -18.47
CA LEU A 723 20.89 -8.11 -19.27
C LEU A 723 21.41 -9.54 -19.04
N ASP A 724 20.48 -10.44 -18.71
CA ASP A 724 20.70 -11.87 -18.42
C ASP A 724 21.75 -12.16 -17.32
N ALA A 725 22.06 -11.17 -16.47
CA ALA A 725 23.14 -11.21 -15.48
C ALA A 725 24.52 -11.58 -16.08
N SER A 726 24.76 -11.28 -17.36
CA SER A 726 26.01 -11.58 -18.07
C SER A 726 27.11 -10.56 -17.75
N THR A 727 28.31 -11.04 -17.43
CA THR A 727 29.50 -10.18 -17.17
C THR A 727 30.39 -9.96 -18.39
N ASN A 728 29.95 -10.35 -19.59
CA ASN A 728 30.73 -10.17 -20.81
C ASN A 728 30.72 -8.69 -21.26
N ASN A 729 31.83 -8.21 -21.83
CA ASN A 729 31.90 -6.86 -22.41
C ASN A 729 30.81 -6.67 -23.49
N LEU A 730 30.29 -5.44 -23.59
CA LEU A 730 29.20 -5.03 -24.48
C LEU A 730 27.81 -5.58 -24.10
N THR A 731 27.68 -6.30 -22.98
CA THR A 731 26.35 -6.68 -22.46
C THR A 731 25.53 -5.43 -22.19
N LYS A 732 24.28 -5.37 -22.65
CA LYS A 732 23.47 -4.15 -22.51
C LYS A 732 23.03 -3.93 -21.06
N ILE A 733 22.98 -2.67 -20.65
CA ILE A 733 22.23 -2.26 -19.46
C ILE A 733 20.80 -1.99 -19.88
N GLN A 734 19.87 -2.57 -19.14
CA GLN A 734 18.46 -2.40 -19.35
C GLN A 734 17.78 -1.93 -18.06
N VAL A 735 16.49 -1.64 -18.13
CA VAL A 735 15.62 -1.61 -16.97
C VAL A 735 14.82 -2.90 -16.88
N HIS A 736 14.61 -3.41 -15.67
CA HIS A 736 13.81 -4.60 -15.42
C HIS A 736 13.00 -4.42 -14.14
N PRO A 737 11.81 -5.06 -13.98
CA PRO A 737 11.16 -5.11 -12.68
C PRO A 737 12.15 -5.61 -11.63
N GLN A 738 12.14 -4.98 -10.47
CA GLN A 738 13.04 -5.39 -9.41
C GLN A 738 12.83 -6.88 -9.12
N HIS A 739 13.92 -7.63 -9.18
CA HIS A 739 13.90 -9.02 -8.79
C HIS A 739 13.58 -9.12 -7.30
N GLU A 740 12.93 -10.21 -6.90
CA GLU A 740 12.71 -10.48 -5.48
C GLU A 740 14.04 -10.43 -4.72
N PRO A 741 14.11 -9.84 -3.50
CA PRO A 741 15.37 -9.64 -2.78
C PRO A 741 16.22 -10.91 -2.59
N ASN A 742 15.59 -12.09 -2.61
CA ASN A 742 16.22 -13.40 -2.43
C ASN A 742 16.49 -14.16 -3.75
N ASN A 743 16.21 -13.57 -4.91
CA ASN A 743 16.48 -14.16 -6.21
C ASN A 743 17.97 -14.02 -6.58
N GLY A 744 18.62 -15.07 -7.10
CA GLY A 744 20.02 -15.02 -7.54
C GLY A 744 20.34 -13.96 -8.60
N PHE A 745 19.34 -13.56 -9.40
CA PHE A 745 19.44 -12.48 -10.39
C PHE A 745 19.47 -11.07 -9.77
N ILE A 746 19.17 -10.91 -8.47
CA ILE A 746 19.17 -9.59 -7.80
C ILE A 746 20.53 -8.86 -7.90
N LYS A 747 21.64 -9.60 -8.04
CA LYS A 747 22.98 -9.00 -8.23
C LYS A 747 23.12 -8.23 -9.55
N ALA A 748 22.34 -8.58 -10.57
CA ALA A 748 22.32 -7.84 -11.84
C ALA A 748 21.74 -6.43 -11.68
N GLN A 749 21.02 -6.17 -10.59
CA GLN A 749 20.34 -4.90 -10.29
C GLN A 749 21.02 -4.08 -9.18
N LYS A 750 22.18 -4.53 -8.69
CA LYS A 750 22.96 -3.88 -7.64
C LYS A 750 24.22 -3.26 -8.22
N PHE A 751 24.46 -2.00 -7.86
CA PHE A 751 25.59 -1.21 -8.38
C PHE A 751 26.34 -0.46 -7.28
N LEU A 752 27.66 -0.48 -7.31
CA LEU A 752 28.49 0.33 -6.44
C LEU A 752 28.88 1.62 -7.16
N LEU A 753 28.87 2.75 -6.44
CA LEU A 753 29.31 4.05 -6.97
C LEU A 753 30.73 4.33 -6.46
N THR A 754 31.71 4.41 -7.37
CA THR A 754 33.13 4.62 -7.01
C THR A 754 33.65 5.97 -7.50
N GLU A 755 34.32 6.73 -6.63
CA GLU A 755 34.93 8.01 -6.97
C GLU A 755 36.38 7.81 -7.47
N GLU A 756 36.75 8.56 -8.51
CA GLU A 756 38.15 8.62 -8.98
C GLU A 756 38.98 9.50 -8.03
N VAL A 757 40.01 8.92 -7.40
CA VAL A 757 40.84 9.65 -6.44
C VAL A 757 41.82 10.54 -7.19
N LYS A 758 41.53 11.84 -7.26
CA LYS A 758 42.39 12.85 -7.91
C LYS A 758 43.18 13.71 -6.92
N SER A 759 42.99 13.47 -5.62
CA SER A 759 43.51 14.31 -4.54
C SER A 759 44.79 13.78 -3.88
N LEU A 760 45.26 12.57 -4.22
CA LEU A 760 46.55 12.08 -3.74
C LEU A 760 47.65 12.98 -4.29
N ARG A 761 48.47 13.57 -3.41
CA ARG A 761 49.57 14.46 -3.77
C ARG A 761 50.72 14.28 -2.78
N GLY A 762 51.93 14.13 -3.32
CA GLY A 762 53.15 13.97 -2.53
C GLY A 762 53.65 12.53 -2.51
N THR A 763 54.56 12.27 -1.58
CA THR A 763 55.28 11.00 -1.48
C THR A 763 54.52 10.01 -0.61
N TYR A 764 54.38 8.77 -1.09
CA TYR A 764 53.71 7.68 -0.39
C TYR A 764 54.58 6.42 -0.42
N GLN A 765 54.38 5.57 0.58
CA GLN A 765 54.71 4.16 0.49
C GLN A 765 53.46 3.38 0.04
N ILE A 766 53.65 2.44 -0.89
CA ILE A 766 52.58 1.57 -1.37
C ILE A 766 52.69 0.27 -0.60
N VAL A 767 51.73 0.00 0.30
CA VAL A 767 51.77 -1.13 1.25
C VAL A 767 50.81 -2.22 0.80
N THR A 768 51.26 -3.46 0.72
CA THR A 768 50.39 -4.57 0.31
C THR A 768 49.37 -4.92 1.41
N SER A 769 48.11 -5.17 1.02
CA SER A 769 47.08 -5.67 1.93
C SER A 769 47.23 -7.15 2.31
N LEU A 770 48.23 -7.85 1.76
CA LEU A 770 48.51 -9.25 2.10
C LEU A 770 48.98 -9.41 3.55
N ASN A 771 49.87 -8.53 4.00
CA ASN A 771 50.39 -8.51 5.37
C ASN A 771 50.37 -7.12 6.03
N ASN A 772 49.87 -6.09 5.31
CA ASN A 772 49.76 -4.70 5.75
C ASN A 772 51.10 -4.08 6.23
N SER A 773 52.26 -4.59 5.80
CA SER A 773 53.57 -4.12 6.28
C SER A 773 54.66 -4.07 5.21
N SER A 774 54.70 -5.01 4.26
CA SER A 774 55.67 -4.97 3.15
C SER A 774 55.31 -3.91 2.11
N VAL A 775 56.31 -3.33 1.47
CA VAL A 775 56.17 -2.18 0.56
C VAL A 775 56.72 -2.47 -0.84
N ILE A 776 56.19 -1.74 -1.82
CA ILE A 776 56.68 -1.76 -3.20
C ILE A 776 58.02 -1.03 -3.27
N ASP A 777 59.07 -1.72 -3.73
CA ASP A 777 60.48 -1.31 -3.69
C ASP A 777 61.12 -1.38 -5.10
N LEU A 778 61.87 -0.35 -5.48
CA LEU A 778 62.74 -0.36 -6.66
C LEU A 778 64.10 -0.99 -6.35
N ASN A 779 64.39 -2.14 -6.97
CA ASN A 779 65.73 -2.70 -6.96
C ASN A 779 66.67 -1.83 -7.82
N VAL A 780 67.56 -1.08 -7.17
CA VAL A 780 68.42 -0.07 -7.84
C VAL A 780 69.50 -0.65 -8.76
N THR A 781 69.69 -1.98 -8.75
CA THR A 781 70.68 -2.66 -9.61
C THR A 781 70.05 -3.24 -10.87
N THR A 782 68.90 -3.91 -10.74
CA THR A 782 68.22 -4.56 -11.88
C THR A 782 67.09 -3.71 -12.46
N ASN A 783 66.68 -2.68 -11.72
CA ASN A 783 65.50 -1.85 -11.96
C ASN A 783 64.16 -2.58 -11.83
N ASP A 784 64.14 -3.82 -11.35
CA ASP A 784 62.87 -4.52 -11.10
C ASP A 784 62.13 -3.91 -9.92
N ILE A 785 60.79 -3.95 -9.97
CA ILE A 785 59.95 -3.62 -8.83
C ILE A 785 59.62 -4.90 -8.08
N THR A 786 59.97 -4.89 -6.80
CA THR A 786 59.79 -6.03 -5.90
C THR A 786 59.01 -5.63 -4.67
N LEU A 787 58.41 -6.60 -4.01
CA LEU A 787 57.92 -6.45 -2.66
C LEU A 787 59.10 -6.66 -1.70
N TYR A 788 59.30 -5.73 -0.77
CA TYR A 788 60.38 -5.81 0.21
C TYR A 788 59.90 -5.33 1.59
N GLU A 789 60.60 -5.75 2.65
CA GLU A 789 60.39 -5.20 3.98
C GLU A 789 60.68 -3.69 3.99
N ASN A 790 59.86 -2.93 4.69
CA ASN A 790 60.01 -1.49 4.76
C ASN A 790 61.27 -1.11 5.56
N HIS A 791 62.29 -0.63 4.87
CA HIS A 791 63.54 -0.16 5.45
C HIS A 791 63.69 1.36 5.30
N HIS A 792 62.60 2.06 4.95
CA HIS A 792 62.53 3.53 4.83
C HIS A 792 63.59 4.12 3.88
N GLY A 793 63.95 3.38 2.84
CA GLY A 793 64.86 3.87 1.80
C GLY A 793 64.13 4.69 0.75
N GLU A 794 64.82 5.64 0.12
CA GLU A 794 64.22 6.47 -0.96
C GLU A 794 63.74 5.63 -2.16
N ASN A 795 64.24 4.41 -2.33
CA ASN A 795 63.80 3.44 -3.35
C ASN A 795 62.45 2.77 -3.03
N GLN A 796 61.91 2.98 -1.82
CA GLN A 796 60.58 2.52 -1.37
C GLN A 796 59.55 3.65 -1.33
N GLU A 797 59.98 4.86 -1.65
CA GLU A 797 59.16 6.06 -1.61
C GLU A 797 58.80 6.49 -3.03
N TRP A 798 57.51 6.74 -3.22
CA TRP A 798 56.94 6.99 -4.53
C TRP A 798 56.18 8.31 -4.53
N ASN A 799 56.61 9.27 -5.34
CA ASN A 799 55.88 10.52 -5.51
C ASN A 799 54.73 10.31 -6.50
N PHE A 800 53.50 10.49 -6.01
CA PHE A 800 52.30 10.42 -6.84
C PHE A 800 52.05 11.80 -7.44
N GLU A 801 52.38 11.93 -8.73
CA GLU A 801 52.11 13.14 -9.50
C GLU A 801 50.96 12.89 -10.46
N TYR A 802 49.81 13.48 -10.17
CA TYR A 802 48.65 13.40 -11.06
C TYR A 802 48.90 14.24 -12.30
N ASP A 803 48.95 13.60 -13.46
CA ASP A 803 48.97 14.26 -14.75
C ASP A 803 47.52 14.40 -15.24
N SER A 804 47.00 15.63 -15.21
CA SER A 804 45.64 15.93 -15.65
C SER A 804 45.42 15.72 -17.15
N ASN A 805 46.48 15.77 -17.96
CA ASN A 805 46.37 15.49 -19.39
C ASN A 805 46.28 13.99 -19.67
N LYS A 806 46.91 13.18 -18.82
CA LYS A 806 46.81 11.72 -18.90
C LYS A 806 45.68 11.15 -18.04
N ASN A 807 45.05 11.94 -17.17
CA ASN A 807 44.09 11.46 -16.17
C ASN A 807 44.61 10.24 -15.37
N ALA A 808 45.88 10.28 -15.00
CA ALA A 808 46.56 9.18 -14.33
C ALA A 808 47.76 9.72 -13.56
N TYR A 809 48.21 8.95 -12.57
CA TYR A 809 49.40 9.23 -11.80
C TYR A 809 50.64 8.74 -12.53
N GLN A 810 51.63 9.61 -12.66
CA GLN A 810 53.00 9.16 -12.79
C GLN A 810 53.53 8.91 -11.38
N ILE A 811 53.92 7.67 -11.11
CA ILE A 811 54.41 7.23 -9.81
C ILE A 811 55.94 7.24 -9.90
N LYS A 812 56.56 8.32 -9.44
CA LYS A 812 58.01 8.56 -9.59
C LYS A 812 58.79 7.98 -8.41
N SER A 813 59.91 7.34 -8.70
CA SER A 813 60.80 6.88 -7.63
C SER A 813 61.51 8.07 -7.00
N MET A 814 61.51 8.16 -5.67
CA MET A 814 62.25 9.20 -4.96
C MET A 814 63.77 8.97 -4.97
N TRP A 815 64.21 7.71 -5.11
CA TRP A 815 65.64 7.36 -5.29
C TRP A 815 66.24 7.95 -6.57
N ASN A 816 65.46 7.93 -7.66
CA ASN A 816 65.86 8.57 -8.91
C ASN A 816 64.62 9.14 -9.60
N ASN A 817 64.46 10.47 -9.53
CA ASN A 817 63.30 11.18 -10.08
C ASN A 817 63.17 11.08 -11.62
N ASN A 818 64.19 10.56 -12.31
CA ASN A 818 64.07 10.23 -13.73
C ASN A 818 63.38 8.89 -13.96
N TYR A 819 63.25 8.04 -12.94
CA TYR A 819 62.63 6.73 -13.03
C TYR A 819 61.20 6.74 -12.52
N VAL A 820 60.34 6.02 -13.24
CA VAL A 820 58.91 5.95 -12.98
C VAL A 820 58.44 4.50 -13.01
N LEU A 821 57.46 4.18 -12.17
CA LEU A 821 56.85 2.86 -12.12
C LEU A 821 56.29 2.50 -13.51
N THR A 822 56.84 1.48 -14.13
CA THR A 822 56.62 1.19 -15.55
C THR A 822 56.27 -0.27 -15.77
N TRP A 823 55.19 -0.52 -16.51
CA TRP A 823 54.93 -1.86 -17.05
C TRP A 823 55.75 -2.08 -18.34
N ASN A 824 56.76 -2.97 -18.30
CA ASN A 824 57.76 -3.08 -19.37
C ASN A 824 57.54 -4.24 -20.36
N GLY A 825 56.29 -4.66 -20.61
CA GLY A 825 56.01 -5.81 -21.48
C GLY A 825 54.78 -5.65 -22.36
N SER A 826 54.82 -6.24 -23.56
CA SER A 826 53.63 -6.61 -24.33
C SER A 826 53.61 -8.14 -24.52
N GLY A 827 52.45 -8.78 -24.36
CA GLY A 827 52.31 -10.25 -24.36
C GLY A 827 52.42 -10.89 -22.96
N ASP A 828 52.91 -12.13 -22.86
CA ASP A 828 52.90 -12.95 -21.61
C ASP A 828 53.85 -12.46 -20.49
N LYS A 829 54.68 -11.44 -20.73
CA LYS A 829 55.56 -10.85 -19.69
C LYS A 829 54.82 -9.80 -18.87
N LYS A 830 54.78 -9.98 -17.55
CA LYS A 830 53.96 -9.19 -16.62
C LYS A 830 54.76 -8.26 -15.69
N ASN A 831 56.09 -8.18 -15.79
CA ASN A 831 56.89 -7.49 -14.76
C ASN A 831 56.71 -5.96 -14.76
N ILE A 832 56.73 -5.38 -13.55
CA ILE A 832 56.83 -3.93 -13.32
C ILE A 832 58.29 -3.59 -12.98
N VAL A 833 58.79 -2.51 -13.54
CA VAL A 833 60.18 -2.02 -13.38
C VAL A 833 60.19 -0.51 -13.14
N GLY A 834 61.25 0.03 -12.56
CA GLY A 834 61.55 1.46 -12.60
C GLY A 834 62.29 1.79 -13.91
N ASP A 835 61.66 2.52 -14.82
CA ASP A 835 62.28 2.86 -16.10
C ASP A 835 62.33 4.38 -16.28
N SER A 836 63.25 4.84 -17.12
CA SER A 836 63.39 6.25 -17.46
C SER A 836 62.07 6.82 -17.98
N ASN A 837 61.72 7.99 -17.49
CA ASN A 837 60.47 8.63 -17.82
C ASN A 837 60.47 9.13 -19.26
N THR A 838 59.70 8.43 -20.09
CA THR A 838 59.52 8.73 -21.51
C THR A 838 58.08 9.17 -21.80
N ASN A 839 57.28 9.38 -20.74
CA ASN A 839 55.87 9.75 -20.78
C ASN A 839 54.99 8.79 -21.63
N ARG A 840 55.42 7.54 -21.77
CA ARG A 840 54.64 6.44 -22.40
C ARG A 840 53.51 6.00 -21.47
N ASP A 841 52.39 5.56 -22.02
CA ASP A 841 51.19 5.23 -21.23
C ASP A 841 51.39 4.06 -20.25
N GLU A 842 52.33 3.15 -20.52
CA GLU A 842 52.75 2.08 -19.60
C GLU A 842 53.31 2.58 -18.27
N GLN A 843 53.74 3.85 -18.23
CA GLN A 843 54.40 4.50 -17.08
C GLN A 843 53.42 5.32 -16.23
N TYR A 844 52.12 5.23 -16.53
CA TYR A 844 51.07 5.93 -15.81
C TYR A 844 50.08 4.95 -15.21
N TRP A 845 49.51 5.32 -14.07
CA TRP A 845 48.69 4.45 -13.25
C TRP A 845 47.44 5.16 -12.74
N VAL A 846 46.31 4.48 -12.77
CA VAL A 846 45.04 5.00 -12.23
C VAL A 846 44.80 4.40 -10.85
N VAL A 847 44.51 5.24 -9.86
CA VAL A 847 44.30 4.81 -8.47
C VAL A 847 42.80 4.86 -8.14
N GLU A 848 42.22 3.71 -7.87
CA GLU A 848 40.81 3.57 -7.47
C GLU A 848 40.69 3.43 -5.96
N ARG A 849 39.70 4.08 -5.35
CA ARG A 849 39.32 3.84 -3.95
C ARG A 849 38.29 2.72 -3.87
N LYS A 850 38.57 1.72 -3.04
CA LYS A 850 37.63 0.67 -2.63
C LYS A 850 37.46 0.75 -1.10
N ALA A 851 36.38 1.38 -0.65
CA ALA A 851 36.18 1.77 0.75
C ALA A 851 37.35 2.63 1.29
N GLU A 852 38.19 2.11 2.18
CA GLU A 852 39.38 2.82 2.72
C GLU A 852 40.72 2.36 2.08
N LYS A 853 40.67 1.46 1.08
CA LYS A 853 41.86 0.89 0.41
C LYS A 853 41.94 1.29 -1.06
N TYR A 854 43.00 0.87 -1.75
CA TYR A 854 43.26 1.25 -3.13
C TYR A 854 43.58 0.07 -4.06
N ILE A 855 43.19 0.20 -5.33
CA ILE A 855 43.62 -0.66 -6.43
C ILE A 855 44.34 0.22 -7.45
N ILE A 856 45.47 -0.23 -7.98
CA ILE A 856 46.32 0.58 -8.86
C ILE A 856 46.36 -0.04 -10.28
N SER A 857 45.55 0.55 -11.15
CA SER A 857 45.36 0.39 -12.61
C SER A 857 46.56 0.72 -13.49
N ASN A 858 47.09 -0.13 -14.39
CA ASN A 858 47.98 0.40 -15.42
C ASN A 858 47.19 1.22 -16.46
N LYS A 859 47.67 2.40 -16.87
CA LYS A 859 46.95 3.24 -17.84
C LYS A 859 46.89 2.62 -19.24
N LYS A 860 47.96 1.99 -19.73
CA LYS A 860 47.96 1.38 -21.06
C LYS A 860 47.09 0.13 -21.13
N ALA A 861 47.10 -0.68 -20.07
CA ALA A 861 46.27 -1.88 -19.95
C ALA A 861 45.47 -1.86 -18.65
N PRO A 862 44.31 -1.19 -18.62
CA PRO A 862 43.53 -0.98 -17.39
C PRO A 862 43.00 -2.25 -16.72
N SER A 863 42.85 -3.36 -17.47
CA SER A 863 42.50 -4.68 -16.91
C SER A 863 43.65 -5.34 -16.16
N LEU A 864 44.88 -4.80 -16.26
CA LEU A 864 46.03 -5.22 -15.49
C LEU A 864 46.28 -4.26 -14.33
N VAL A 865 46.28 -4.80 -13.12
CA VAL A 865 46.55 -4.09 -11.88
C VAL A 865 47.92 -4.49 -11.35
N LEU A 866 48.49 -3.63 -10.50
CA LEU A 866 49.58 -4.04 -9.62
C LEU A 866 49.15 -5.25 -8.80
N ASP A 867 49.96 -6.29 -8.84
CA ASP A 867 49.70 -7.60 -8.26
C ASP A 867 51.03 -8.15 -7.72
N VAL A 868 51.01 -8.55 -6.45
CA VAL A 868 52.15 -9.24 -5.84
C VAL A 868 52.16 -10.69 -6.32
N ASP A 869 53.25 -11.10 -6.97
CA ASP A 869 53.32 -12.38 -7.69
C ASP A 869 52.96 -13.58 -6.80
N ASP A 870 51.95 -14.32 -7.25
CA ASP A 870 51.37 -15.49 -6.57
C ASP A 870 51.01 -15.25 -5.09
N SER A 871 50.79 -13.98 -4.70
CA SER A 871 50.55 -13.54 -3.32
C SER A 871 51.67 -13.89 -2.33
N HIS A 872 52.90 -14.14 -2.79
CA HIS A 872 54.06 -14.37 -1.91
C HIS A 872 54.49 -13.07 -1.23
N ILE A 873 54.97 -13.18 0.01
CA ILE A 873 55.34 -12.02 0.83
C ILE A 873 56.83 -11.94 1.16
N ASP A 874 57.64 -12.80 0.55
CA ASP A 874 59.08 -12.85 0.76
C ASP A 874 59.79 -11.66 0.10
N ASN A 875 60.86 -11.16 0.71
CA ASN A 875 61.66 -10.07 0.17
C ASN A 875 62.21 -10.38 -1.23
N GLY A 876 62.00 -9.46 -2.17
CA GLY A 876 62.40 -9.64 -3.57
C GLY A 876 61.35 -10.31 -4.45
N THR A 877 60.18 -10.66 -3.90
CA THR A 877 59.04 -11.16 -4.70
C THR A 877 58.70 -10.13 -5.77
N ILE A 878 58.57 -10.56 -7.02
CA ILE A 878 58.33 -9.64 -8.14
C ILE A 878 56.92 -9.06 -8.05
N VAL A 879 56.82 -7.78 -8.38
CA VAL A 879 55.52 -7.13 -8.57
C VAL A 879 55.22 -7.10 -10.06
N LYS A 880 54.03 -7.57 -10.41
CA LYS A 880 53.61 -7.76 -11.81
C LYS A 880 52.30 -7.02 -12.11
N ALA A 881 52.10 -6.71 -13.38
CA ALA A 881 50.81 -6.35 -13.96
C ALA A 881 50.02 -7.65 -14.20
N PHE A 882 49.02 -7.92 -13.37
CA PHE A 882 48.18 -9.11 -13.51
C PHE A 882 46.72 -8.75 -13.72
N LYS A 883 45.99 -9.66 -14.40
CA LYS A 883 44.56 -9.47 -14.67
C LYS A 883 43.81 -9.31 -13.34
N ARG A 884 43.03 -8.25 -13.24
CA ARG A 884 42.24 -7.97 -12.05
C ARG A 884 41.31 -9.14 -11.72
N ASN A 885 41.37 -9.59 -10.48
CA ASN A 885 40.61 -10.73 -9.96
C ASN A 885 40.00 -10.45 -8.57
N GLY A 886 40.32 -9.29 -7.97
CA GLY A 886 39.75 -8.84 -6.70
C GLY A 886 40.33 -9.51 -5.45
N ASN A 887 41.38 -10.32 -5.59
CA ASN A 887 42.08 -10.91 -4.45
C ASN A 887 42.85 -9.83 -3.64
N LYS A 888 43.31 -10.20 -2.44
CA LYS A 888 44.06 -9.28 -1.57
C LYS A 888 45.42 -8.85 -2.13
N ALA A 889 46.02 -9.61 -3.04
CA ALA A 889 47.32 -9.30 -3.64
C ALA A 889 47.29 -8.06 -4.56
N GLN A 890 46.08 -7.62 -4.94
CA GLN A 890 45.82 -6.48 -5.82
C GLN A 890 45.33 -5.23 -5.06
N ILE A 891 45.25 -5.30 -3.72
CA ILE A 891 44.71 -4.26 -2.86
C ILE A 891 45.85 -3.69 -2.02
N PHE A 892 45.95 -2.36 -1.97
CA PHE A 892 47.05 -1.65 -1.32
C PHE A 892 46.55 -0.53 -0.44
N ASP A 893 47.33 -0.23 0.59
CA ASP A 893 47.27 1.04 1.30
C ASP A 893 48.28 2.02 0.72
N LEU A 894 47.93 3.30 0.74
CA LEU A 894 48.85 4.39 0.42
C LEU A 894 49.10 5.20 1.68
N ILE A 895 50.28 5.01 2.28
CA ILE A 895 50.67 5.72 3.50
C ILE A 895 51.51 6.93 3.11
N GLN A 896 51.03 8.14 3.41
CA GLN A 896 51.74 9.38 3.06
C GLN A 896 53.00 9.50 3.91
N VAL A 897 54.14 9.73 3.26
CA VAL A 897 55.41 10.00 3.93
C VAL A 897 55.45 11.49 4.23
N SER A 898 55.36 11.85 5.51
CA SER A 898 55.53 13.24 5.94
C SER A 898 57.01 13.62 5.88
N LYS A 899 57.35 14.68 5.14
CA LYS A 899 58.69 15.29 5.22
C LYS A 899 58.89 15.83 6.65
N SER A 900 59.96 15.40 7.31
CA SER A 900 60.56 16.13 8.44
C SER A 900 61.25 17.40 7.97
#